data_AF-A0A952ATE9-F1
#
_entry.id   AF-A0A952ATE9-F1
#
_cell.length_a   1.000
_cell.length_b   1.000
_cell.length_c   1.000
_cell.angle_alpha   90.00
_cell.angle_beta   90.00
_cell.angle_gamma   90.00
#
_symmetry.space_group_name_H-M   'P 1'
#
loop_
_entity.id
_entity.type
_entity.pdbx_description
1 polymer ?
#
loop_
_entity_poly.entity_id
_entity_poly.type
_entity_poly.pdbx_seq_one_letter_code
_entity_poly.pdbx_strand_id
1 'polypeptide(L)'
;MNFWTGLILGIIIGWLVEWIIDWLFWRRDAEEASLLVEERLSASTGTEWETRLSDAENEYQARLRAVEDEWQARLNLNEQQWQAQFSTLEAANTDLRSRLTDVMALSTLAAAGAAPEREAADAFVTDELSVEGVAIGDADEVITGAAVKAFDDDLSAGIWSGDLPAVEASGLAQLDELDSDIVERLHLAGIDSVDELAEADPAGLSVALGLAPDETEQWIARAAAVLPEDSVPVSIDVETLTDVDVEQIALPPIDVEAFVEAEALSLAEADSEVGRGPVVVSVEVEAPQADDLTRVRGIGPKYSATLSAAGITSFEQLAAASPDELRNIIKPSAMQKLNFESWSMQAAALAGTTEPQTGDDLTLLDGIGPVYAAKLRENGIISFADLAAADEARLGAIIDAPAWRRIQYGDWIAQAELAASGDKIALREFQDRLFRREGDNLTLVYGLGDRSATALQAAGIDSFATLAEATPQQLESILQEAEIRGGFDYEAWISEAGLRATGKRVPRTRAKSVQVVACPQDLSAVDGIGTVYEDRLYAAGIGSYWSLAELPEEELAGILESHAGVDLAAIKSSAMQLAVDTGSLGRSWSGSPPDDFEVLAGIGEIYERRLYEAGICTYEALAATSPERLAEICQAPAMQTPDYAAWVSTAAALAAGRSG
;
A
#
# COMPACT_ATOMS: atom_id res chain seq x y z
N MET A 1 34.19 -46.19 -71.35
CA MET A 1 34.41 -44.93 -70.60
C MET A 1 35.71 -44.33 -71.08
N ASN A 2 35.72 -43.08 -71.53
CA ASN A 2 36.95 -42.44 -71.98
C ASN A 2 37.86 -42.20 -70.78
N PHE A 3 39.15 -42.54 -70.88
CA PHE A 3 40.13 -42.34 -69.81
C PHE A 3 40.06 -40.93 -69.19
N TRP A 4 39.86 -39.93 -70.06
CA TRP A 4 39.70 -38.52 -69.68
C TRP A 4 38.49 -38.24 -68.77
N THR A 5 37.37 -38.95 -68.94
CA THR A 5 36.19 -38.72 -68.07
C THR A 5 36.43 -39.23 -66.66
N GLY A 6 37.20 -40.31 -66.49
CA GLY A 6 37.59 -40.81 -65.16
C GLY A 6 38.56 -39.87 -64.44
N LEU A 7 39.52 -39.30 -65.17
CA LEU A 7 40.51 -38.39 -64.61
C LEU A 7 39.89 -37.05 -64.16
N ILE A 8 39.00 -36.48 -64.98
CA ILE A 8 38.30 -35.23 -64.63
C ILE A 8 37.37 -35.46 -63.44
N LEU A 9 36.63 -36.58 -63.41
CA LEU A 9 35.75 -36.90 -62.29
C LEU A 9 36.52 -37.07 -60.98
N GLY A 10 37.70 -37.71 -61.02
CA GLY A 10 38.55 -37.86 -59.84
C GLY A 10 39.04 -36.52 -59.28
N ILE A 11 39.40 -35.56 -60.14
CA ILE A 11 39.83 -34.22 -59.71
C ILE A 11 38.68 -33.45 -59.08
N ILE A 12 37.48 -33.51 -59.66
CA ILE A 12 36.30 -32.82 -59.13
C ILE A 12 35.90 -33.41 -57.77
N ILE A 13 35.92 -34.74 -57.62
CA ILE A 13 35.63 -35.40 -56.34
C ILE A 13 36.69 -35.05 -55.30
N GLY A 14 37.97 -35.06 -55.66
CA GLY A 14 39.06 -34.67 -54.76
C GLY A 14 38.89 -33.24 -54.26
N TRP A 15 38.61 -32.30 -55.16
CA TRP A 15 38.38 -30.90 -54.81
C TRP A 15 37.14 -30.70 -53.93
N LEU A 16 36.06 -31.44 -54.19
CA LEU A 16 34.83 -31.38 -53.39
C LEU A 16 35.05 -31.92 -51.97
N VAL A 17 35.83 -32.99 -51.81
CA VAL A 17 36.18 -33.54 -50.50
C VAL A 17 37.04 -32.57 -49.70
N GLU A 18 38.04 -31.95 -50.34
CA GLU A 18 38.89 -30.95 -49.71
C GLU A 18 38.07 -29.74 -49.25
N TRP A 19 37.15 -29.26 -50.10
CA TRP A 19 36.23 -28.16 -49.76
C TRP A 19 35.28 -28.51 -48.61
N ILE A 20 34.74 -29.74 -48.56
CA ILE A 20 33.87 -30.19 -47.47
C ILE A 20 34.63 -30.26 -46.14
N ILE A 21 35.88 -30.72 -46.15
CA ILE A 21 36.72 -30.79 -44.95
C ILE A 21 37.02 -29.38 -44.44
N ASP A 22 37.40 -28.45 -45.32
CA ASP A 22 37.70 -27.07 -44.96
C ASP A 22 36.43 -26.36 -44.42
N TRP A 23 35.27 -26.59 -45.06
CA TRP A 23 33.99 -26.04 -44.62
C TRP A 23 33.54 -26.56 -43.25
N LEU A 24 33.69 -27.87 -42.99
CA LEU A 24 33.34 -28.46 -41.69
C LEU A 24 34.29 -28.01 -40.58
N PHE A 25 35.58 -27.90 -40.87
CA PHE A 25 36.59 -27.49 -39.89
C PHE A 25 36.41 -26.02 -39.49
N TRP A 26 36.27 -25.12 -40.47
CA TRP A 26 36.09 -23.69 -40.21
C TRP A 26 34.74 -23.35 -39.57
N ARG A 27 33.69 -24.12 -39.86
CA ARG A 27 32.39 -23.92 -39.23
C ARG A 27 32.40 -24.28 -37.75
N ARG A 28 33.04 -25.41 -37.40
CA ARG A 28 33.13 -25.86 -36.00
C ARG A 28 33.98 -24.92 -35.16
N ASP A 29 35.12 -24.48 -35.69
CA ASP A 29 36.00 -23.56 -34.97
C ASP A 29 35.38 -22.15 -34.84
N ALA A 30 34.53 -21.73 -35.79
CA ALA A 30 33.76 -20.49 -35.66
C ALA A 30 32.66 -20.59 -34.59
N GLU A 31 31.96 -21.72 -34.49
CA GLU A 31 30.95 -21.97 -33.45
C GLU A 31 31.59 -22.02 -32.04
N GLU A 32 32.74 -22.71 -31.88
CA GLU A 32 33.49 -22.72 -30.61
C GLU A 32 34.01 -21.34 -30.20
N ALA A 33 34.53 -20.54 -31.16
CA ALA A 33 35.00 -19.19 -30.88
C ALA A 33 33.86 -18.22 -30.49
N SER A 34 32.67 -18.37 -31.09
CA SER A 34 31.51 -17.56 -30.71
C SER A 34 31.04 -17.87 -29.29
N LEU A 35 31.02 -19.15 -28.89
CA LEU A 35 30.59 -19.54 -27.55
C LEU A 35 31.55 -19.02 -26.45
N LEU A 36 32.86 -19.05 -26.69
CA LEU A 36 33.85 -18.52 -25.74
C LEU A 36 33.80 -16.99 -25.63
N VAL A 37 33.46 -16.28 -26.71
CA VAL A 37 33.27 -14.83 -26.70
C VAL A 37 31.98 -14.47 -25.96
N GLU A 38 30.90 -15.22 -26.19
CA GLU A 38 29.60 -15.03 -25.55
C GLU A 38 29.67 -15.35 -24.04
N GLU A 39 30.38 -16.39 -23.65
CA GLU A 39 30.67 -16.72 -22.24
C GLU A 39 31.50 -15.63 -21.54
N ARG A 40 32.49 -15.05 -22.24
CA ARG A 40 33.29 -13.95 -21.68
C ARG A 40 32.49 -12.66 -21.53
N LEU A 41 31.64 -12.37 -22.51
CA LEU A 41 30.75 -11.21 -22.48
C LEU A 41 29.72 -11.39 -21.36
N SER A 42 29.08 -12.56 -21.25
CA SER A 42 28.10 -12.86 -20.20
C SER A 42 28.71 -12.79 -18.80
N ALA A 43 29.93 -13.30 -18.63
CA ALA A 43 30.65 -13.22 -17.35
C ALA A 43 31.01 -11.77 -16.99
N SER A 44 31.45 -10.95 -17.95
CA SER A 44 31.76 -9.54 -17.71
C SER A 44 30.51 -8.71 -17.38
N THR A 45 29.40 -8.96 -18.07
CA THR A 45 28.13 -8.29 -17.78
C THR A 45 27.58 -8.68 -16.42
N GLY A 46 27.68 -9.96 -16.03
CA GLY A 46 27.19 -10.43 -14.73
C GLY A 46 27.82 -9.69 -13.55
N THR A 47 29.15 -9.55 -13.55
CA THR A 47 29.87 -8.82 -12.49
C THR A 47 29.56 -7.32 -12.44
N GLU A 48 29.29 -6.72 -13.61
CA GLU A 48 28.91 -5.30 -13.68
C GLU A 48 27.50 -5.09 -13.14
N TRP A 49 26.55 -5.96 -13.50
CA TRP A 49 25.18 -5.93 -13.00
C TRP A 49 25.08 -6.18 -11.49
N GLU A 50 25.86 -7.13 -10.95
CA GLU A 50 25.93 -7.38 -9.51
C GLU A 50 26.44 -6.15 -8.74
N THR A 51 27.44 -5.46 -9.28
CA THR A 51 27.99 -4.23 -8.68
C THR A 51 26.95 -3.12 -8.70
N ARG A 52 26.27 -2.90 -9.85
CA ARG A 52 25.21 -1.89 -9.99
C ARG A 52 24.01 -2.17 -9.09
N LEU A 53 23.63 -3.44 -8.91
CA LEU A 53 22.54 -3.83 -8.01
C LEU A 53 22.90 -3.54 -6.55
N SER A 54 24.11 -3.90 -6.13
CA SER A 54 24.63 -3.60 -4.79
C SER A 54 24.68 -2.09 -4.53
N ASP A 55 25.16 -1.30 -5.49
CA ASP A 55 25.22 0.16 -5.36
C ASP A 55 23.82 0.77 -5.28
N ALA A 56 22.87 0.32 -6.10
CA ALA A 56 21.49 0.77 -6.06
C ALA A 56 20.78 0.39 -4.73
N GLU A 57 21.05 -0.81 -4.21
CA GLU A 57 20.53 -1.24 -2.90
C GLU A 57 21.12 -0.38 -1.77
N ASN A 58 22.42 -0.11 -1.79
CA ASN A 58 23.07 0.76 -0.80
C ASN A 58 22.52 2.18 -0.84
N GLU A 59 22.28 2.73 -2.04
CA GLU A 59 21.68 4.05 -2.21
C GLU A 59 20.25 4.10 -1.67
N TYR A 60 19.43 3.09 -2.00
CA TYR A 60 18.08 2.98 -1.47
C TYR A 60 18.05 2.91 0.06
N GLN A 61 18.93 2.10 0.65
CA GLN A 61 19.08 2.00 2.11
C GLN A 61 19.53 3.32 2.74
N ALA A 62 20.40 4.08 2.07
CA ALA A 62 20.82 5.40 2.54
C ALA A 62 19.65 6.41 2.52
N ARG A 63 18.83 6.41 1.46
CA ARG A 63 17.64 7.26 1.37
C ARG A 63 16.60 6.94 2.45
N LEU A 64 16.38 5.65 2.73
CA LEU A 64 15.50 5.22 3.82
C LEU A 64 15.94 5.75 5.17
N ARG A 65 17.23 5.64 5.50
CA ARG A 65 17.77 6.17 6.76
C ARG A 65 17.63 7.69 6.85
N ALA A 66 17.87 8.40 5.75
CA ALA A 66 17.71 9.86 5.73
C ALA A 66 16.25 10.27 6.02
N VAL A 67 15.27 9.57 5.45
CA VAL A 67 13.85 9.82 5.72
C VAL A 67 13.52 9.47 7.18
N GLU A 68 14.01 8.35 7.69
CA GLU A 68 13.79 7.95 9.08
C GLU A 68 14.37 8.98 10.06
N ASP A 69 15.59 9.45 9.81
CA ASP A 69 16.25 10.49 10.60
C ASP A 69 15.47 11.81 10.57
N GLU A 70 14.95 12.21 9.41
CA GLU A 70 14.11 13.41 9.28
C GLU A 70 12.82 13.30 10.09
N TRP A 71 12.15 12.14 10.02
CA TRP A 71 10.95 11.88 10.80
C TRP A 71 11.22 11.88 12.31
N GLN A 72 12.31 11.25 12.73
CA GLN A 72 12.75 11.26 14.13
C GLN A 72 13.06 12.68 14.61
N ALA A 73 13.72 13.50 13.79
CA ALA A 73 13.99 14.90 14.11
C ALA A 73 12.69 15.71 14.29
N ARG A 74 11.70 15.50 13.41
CA ARG A 74 10.38 16.16 13.52
C ARG A 74 9.60 15.73 14.76
N LEU A 75 9.62 14.44 15.09
CA LEU A 75 9.01 13.90 16.30
C LEU A 75 9.64 14.51 17.55
N ASN A 76 10.97 14.55 17.62
CA ASN A 76 11.71 15.14 18.74
C ASN A 76 11.41 16.64 18.90
N LEU A 77 11.33 17.39 17.80
CA LEU A 77 10.98 18.81 17.83
C LEU A 77 9.55 19.02 18.34
N ASN A 78 8.60 18.20 17.89
CA ASN A 78 7.21 18.25 18.33
C ASN A 78 7.10 17.93 19.84
N GLU A 79 7.81 16.88 20.31
CA GLU A 79 7.86 16.53 21.72
C GLU A 79 8.44 17.67 22.58
N GLN A 80 9.52 18.32 22.12
CA GLN A 80 10.09 19.49 22.80
C GLN A 80 9.12 20.67 22.87
N GLN A 81 8.37 20.94 21.80
CA GLN A 81 7.34 21.99 21.79
C GLN A 81 6.22 21.69 22.79
N TRP A 82 5.76 20.43 22.86
CA TRP A 82 4.76 20.01 23.84
C TRP A 82 5.26 20.14 25.28
N GLN A 83 6.50 19.70 25.55
CA GLN A 83 7.10 19.83 26.88
C GLN A 83 7.22 21.30 27.30
N ALA A 84 7.61 22.18 26.37
CA ALA A 84 7.66 23.61 26.62
C ALA A 84 6.27 24.18 26.95
N GLN A 85 5.24 23.89 26.14
CA GLN A 85 3.87 24.32 26.41
C GLN A 85 3.30 23.79 27.72
N PHE A 86 3.61 22.54 28.07
CA PHE A 86 3.17 21.96 29.33
C PHE A 86 3.82 22.69 30.52
N SER A 87 5.12 22.98 30.42
CA SER A 87 5.84 23.70 31.48
C SER A 87 5.33 25.12 31.69
N THR A 88 4.95 25.84 30.62
CA THR A 88 4.37 27.19 30.72
C THR A 88 2.98 27.15 31.35
N LEU A 89 2.16 26.16 30.98
CA LEU A 89 0.86 25.93 31.61
C LEU A 89 0.99 25.58 33.10
N GLU A 90 1.97 24.76 33.48
CA GLU A 90 2.22 24.40 34.86
C GLU A 90 2.68 25.59 35.70
N ALA A 91 3.54 26.45 35.13
CA ALA A 91 3.95 27.71 35.75
C ALA A 91 2.76 28.65 35.97
N ALA A 92 1.90 28.83 34.95
CA ALA A 92 0.69 29.65 35.05
C ALA A 92 -0.29 29.10 36.10
N ASN A 93 -0.46 27.78 36.17
CA ASN A 93 -1.34 27.16 37.18
C ASN A 93 -0.79 27.35 38.60
N THR A 94 0.54 27.27 38.75
CA THR A 94 1.21 27.52 40.04
C THR A 94 1.06 28.98 40.47
N ASP A 95 1.20 29.93 39.54
CA ASP A 95 0.96 31.36 39.79
C ASP A 95 -0.49 31.61 40.22
N LEU A 96 -1.47 31.05 39.50
CA LEU A 96 -2.89 31.15 39.86
C LEU A 96 -3.18 30.57 41.26
N ARG A 97 -2.56 29.44 41.62
CA ARG A 97 -2.68 28.85 42.96
C ARG A 97 -2.07 29.75 44.04
N SER A 98 -0.94 30.40 43.75
CA SER A 98 -0.34 31.38 44.67
C SER A 98 -1.28 32.55 44.88
N ARG A 99 -1.79 33.16 43.79
CA ARG A 99 -2.75 34.27 43.87
C ARG A 99 -4.01 33.90 44.65
N LEU A 100 -4.55 32.70 44.44
CA LEU A 100 -5.70 32.22 45.20
C LEU A 100 -5.38 32.08 46.70
N THR A 101 -4.17 31.60 47.02
CA THR A 101 -3.71 31.46 48.41
C THR A 101 -3.52 32.83 49.08
N ASP A 102 -2.98 33.81 48.36
CA ASP A 102 -2.83 35.19 48.83
C ASP A 102 -4.19 35.86 49.07
N VAL A 103 -5.16 35.66 48.17
CA VAL A 103 -6.54 36.14 48.34
C VAL A 103 -7.21 35.47 49.56
N MET A 104 -7.01 34.17 49.75
CA MET A 104 -7.50 33.48 50.96
C MET A 104 -6.81 33.99 52.24
N ALA A 105 -5.51 34.25 52.21
CA ALA A 105 -4.77 34.83 53.33
C ALA A 105 -5.27 36.25 53.68
N LEU A 106 -5.54 37.08 52.67
CA LEU A 106 -6.13 38.41 52.84
C LEU A 106 -7.55 38.33 53.42
N SER A 107 -8.37 37.38 52.97
CA SER A 107 -9.72 37.17 53.50
C SER A 107 -9.74 36.72 54.97
N THR A 108 -8.75 35.91 55.38
CA THR A 108 -8.61 35.44 56.76
C THR A 108 -8.06 36.53 57.69
N LEU A 109 -7.16 37.39 57.20
CA LEU A 109 -6.71 38.59 57.91
C LEU A 109 -7.85 39.61 58.10
N ALA A 110 -8.68 39.82 57.07
CA ALA A 110 -9.88 40.66 57.17
C ALA A 110 -10.91 40.11 58.18
N ALA A 111 -11.07 38.77 58.25
CA ALA A 111 -11.93 38.11 59.23
C ALA A 111 -11.38 38.16 60.67
N ALA A 112 -10.07 38.35 60.86
CA ALA A 112 -9.41 38.45 62.17
C ALA A 112 -9.47 39.86 62.80
N GLY A 113 -10.07 40.85 62.14
CA GLY A 113 -10.34 42.17 62.71
C GLY A 113 -9.12 43.11 62.82
N ALA A 114 -8.00 42.78 62.18
CA ALA A 114 -6.87 43.69 62.04
C ALA A 114 -7.08 44.60 60.84
N ALA A 115 -7.45 45.87 61.07
CA ALA A 115 -7.53 46.87 60.02
C ALA A 115 -6.13 47.14 59.45
N PRO A 116 -5.88 46.93 58.14
CA PRO A 116 -4.61 47.33 57.56
C PRO A 116 -4.57 48.86 57.46
N GLU A 117 -3.41 49.44 57.77
CA GLU A 117 -3.14 50.86 57.58
C GLU A 117 -3.38 51.23 56.11
N ARG A 118 -4.04 52.38 55.91
CA ARG A 118 -4.55 52.92 54.63
C ARG A 118 -3.49 53.14 53.53
N GLU A 119 -2.22 52.83 53.77
CA GLU A 119 -1.14 53.02 52.81
C GLU A 119 -0.91 51.78 51.92
N ALA A 120 -1.38 50.60 52.31
CA ALA A 120 -1.32 49.39 51.48
C ALA A 120 -2.56 49.17 50.60
N ALA A 121 -3.66 49.90 50.85
CA ALA A 121 -4.90 49.79 50.07
C ALA A 121 -4.86 50.63 48.78
N ASP A 122 -4.08 51.71 48.73
CA ASP A 122 -3.92 52.53 47.53
C ASP A 122 -2.87 51.97 46.55
N ALA A 123 -1.98 51.08 47.01
CA ALA A 123 -0.98 50.44 46.16
C ALA A 123 -1.49 49.23 45.36
N PHE A 124 -2.69 48.71 45.68
CA PHE A 124 -3.31 47.59 44.94
C PHE A 124 -4.53 48.02 44.09
N VAL A 125 -4.92 49.30 44.15
CA VAL A 125 -6.10 49.83 43.43
C VAL A 125 -5.70 50.69 42.23
N THR A 126 -4.42 50.85 41.95
CA THR A 126 -3.93 51.57 40.75
C THR A 126 -2.92 50.76 39.95
N ASP A 127 -3.22 49.50 39.67
CA ASP A 127 -2.93 48.95 38.35
C ASP A 127 -3.75 47.67 38.11
N GLU A 128 -4.54 47.70 37.05
CA GLU A 128 -4.99 46.53 36.30
C GLU A 128 -6.08 45.60 36.90
N LEU A 129 -7.24 46.18 37.23
CA LEU A 129 -8.53 45.48 37.22
C LEU A 129 -9.57 46.33 36.46
N SER A 130 -9.38 46.46 35.14
CA SER A 130 -10.45 46.84 34.21
C SER A 130 -11.00 45.56 33.56
N VAL A 131 -11.91 44.92 34.28
CA VAL A 131 -12.84 43.95 33.68
C VAL A 131 -14.05 44.75 33.22
N GLU A 132 -14.11 45.06 31.92
CA GLU A 132 -15.37 45.50 31.32
C GLU A 132 -16.25 44.27 31.06
N GLY A 133 -17.39 44.22 31.75
CA GLY A 133 -18.62 43.70 31.12
C GLY A 133 -19.21 42.37 31.57
N VAL A 134 -19.39 42.10 32.88
CA VAL A 134 -20.51 41.25 33.35
C VAL A 134 -21.20 41.92 34.53
N ALA A 135 -22.27 42.65 34.24
CA ALA A 135 -23.23 43.07 35.26
C ALA A 135 -24.32 42.00 35.38
N ILE A 136 -24.38 41.33 36.52
CA ILE A 136 -25.57 40.59 36.94
C ILE A 136 -26.54 41.65 37.49
N GLY A 137 -27.49 42.06 36.66
CA GLY A 137 -28.62 42.89 37.06
C GLY A 137 -29.85 42.01 37.28
N ASP A 138 -30.37 42.01 38.49
CA ASP A 138 -31.69 41.50 38.83
C ASP A 138 -32.80 42.19 38.01
N ALA A 139 -33.88 41.43 37.82
CA ALA A 139 -35.15 41.74 37.15
C ALA A 139 -35.65 43.19 37.23
N ASP A 140 -35.99 43.79 36.08
CA ASP A 140 -37.37 44.06 35.60
C ASP A 140 -37.35 45.10 34.44
N GLU A 141 -38.34 45.03 33.55
CA GLU A 141 -38.82 46.12 32.67
C GLU A 141 -38.17 46.42 31.27
N VAL A 142 -38.84 45.90 30.22
CA VAL A 142 -39.31 46.55 28.96
C VAL A 142 -38.56 47.78 28.43
N ILE A 143 -38.03 47.76 27.18
CA ILE A 143 -38.34 48.70 26.07
C ILE A 143 -37.95 48.08 24.71
N THR A 144 -38.94 47.99 23.82
CA THR A 144 -38.86 47.69 22.39
C THR A 144 -38.25 48.83 21.56
N GLY A 145 -37.45 48.46 20.54
CA GLY A 145 -37.43 49.10 19.21
C GLY A 145 -36.83 50.52 19.09
N ALA A 146 -35.62 50.61 18.53
CA ALA A 146 -35.18 51.62 17.56
C ALA A 146 -33.66 51.55 17.35
N ALA A 147 -33.19 50.85 16.31
CA ALA A 147 -31.93 51.14 15.59
C ALA A 147 -31.75 50.22 14.37
N VAL A 148 -32.76 50.14 13.50
CA VAL A 148 -32.61 49.67 12.11
C VAL A 148 -32.80 50.91 11.24
N LYS A 149 -31.75 51.72 10.99
CA LYS A 149 -31.69 52.67 9.86
C LYS A 149 -30.40 53.49 9.65
N ALA A 150 -29.21 52.90 9.63
CA ALA A 150 -28.04 53.62 9.09
C ALA A 150 -26.87 52.68 8.79
N PHE A 151 -26.90 51.94 7.69
CA PHE A 151 -25.70 51.31 7.09
C PHE A 151 -26.07 50.78 5.69
N ASP A 152 -26.59 51.67 4.82
CA ASP A 152 -26.99 51.31 3.44
C ASP A 152 -26.62 52.38 2.41
N ASP A 153 -25.55 53.15 2.64
CA ASP A 153 -24.99 54.02 1.61
C ASP A 153 -23.50 54.16 1.88
N ASP A 154 -22.70 54.03 0.81
CA ASP A 154 -21.30 54.47 0.70
C ASP A 154 -20.18 53.41 0.75
N LEU A 155 -20.26 52.37 -0.11
CA LEU A 155 -19.06 51.67 -0.61
C LEU A 155 -19.31 51.04 -1.99
N SER A 156 -19.68 51.89 -2.95
CA SER A 156 -19.72 51.52 -4.37
C SER A 156 -18.94 52.54 -5.21
N ALA A 157 -17.60 52.56 -5.10
CA ALA A 157 -16.71 53.19 -6.08
C ALA A 157 -15.22 52.91 -5.82
N GLY A 158 -14.53 52.29 -6.79
CA GLY A 158 -13.07 52.15 -6.87
C GLY A 158 -12.53 51.03 -5.98
N ILE A 159 -11.87 49.99 -6.48
CA ILE A 159 -10.58 50.02 -7.19
C ILE A 159 -10.46 48.68 -7.93
N TRP A 160 -10.57 48.67 -9.26
CA TRP A 160 -10.14 47.56 -10.11
C TRP A 160 -9.40 48.18 -11.30
N SER A 161 -8.08 48.27 -11.17
CA SER A 161 -7.15 48.51 -12.27
C SER A 161 -5.72 48.29 -11.78
N GLY A 162 -5.12 47.18 -12.18
CA GLY A 162 -3.70 46.87 -11.94
C GLY A 162 -3.38 45.45 -12.41
N ASP A 163 -2.76 45.35 -13.58
CA ASP A 163 -2.23 44.12 -14.18
C ASP A 163 -1.28 43.38 -13.23
N LEU A 164 -1.47 42.06 -13.08
CA LEU A 164 -0.52 41.16 -12.42
C LEU A 164 0.34 40.45 -13.49
N PRO A 165 1.65 40.24 -13.24
CA PRO A 165 2.56 39.65 -14.22
C PRO A 165 2.28 38.15 -14.40
N ALA A 166 2.42 37.66 -15.63
CA ALA A 166 2.35 36.24 -15.96
C ALA A 166 3.53 35.50 -15.33
N VAL A 167 3.24 34.44 -14.58
CA VAL A 167 4.23 33.47 -14.10
C VAL A 167 4.58 32.57 -15.28
N GLU A 168 5.83 32.59 -15.73
CA GLU A 168 6.33 31.69 -16.77
C GLU A 168 6.33 30.24 -16.26
N ALA A 169 5.78 29.34 -17.07
CA ALA A 169 5.69 27.91 -16.75
C ALA A 169 7.02 27.22 -17.08
N SER A 170 7.91 27.09 -16.10
CA SER A 170 9.13 26.29 -16.22
C SER A 170 8.82 24.83 -15.86
N GLY A 171 8.88 23.93 -16.85
CA GLY A 171 8.72 22.49 -16.62
C GLY A 171 8.68 21.69 -17.93
N LEU A 172 8.84 20.35 -17.82
CA LEU A 172 8.81 19.38 -18.93
C LEU A 172 7.55 19.46 -19.83
N ALA A 173 6.52 20.20 -19.41
CA ALA A 173 5.31 20.52 -20.16
C ALA A 173 5.56 21.33 -21.45
N GLN A 174 6.77 21.85 -21.66
CA GLN A 174 7.15 22.56 -22.89
C GLN A 174 7.47 21.59 -24.06
N LEU A 175 7.71 20.31 -23.77
CA LEU A 175 7.94 19.28 -24.78
C LEU A 175 6.61 18.62 -25.16
N ASP A 176 6.05 19.06 -26.29
CA ASP A 176 4.83 18.49 -26.87
C ASP A 176 5.02 16.99 -27.16
N GLU A 177 3.96 16.20 -26.97
CA GLU A 177 3.93 14.72 -27.18
C GLU A 177 4.69 13.85 -26.17
N LEU A 178 5.15 14.38 -25.03
CA LEU A 178 5.66 13.52 -23.94
C LEU A 178 4.51 12.69 -23.34
N ASP A 179 4.55 11.37 -23.53
CA ASP A 179 3.60 10.46 -22.89
C ASP A 179 3.77 10.51 -21.37
N SER A 180 2.68 10.39 -20.63
CA SER A 180 2.65 10.46 -19.17
C SER A 180 3.54 9.41 -18.52
N ASP A 181 3.74 8.26 -19.19
CA ASP A 181 4.62 7.19 -18.74
C ASP A 181 6.10 7.59 -18.89
N ILE A 182 6.47 8.31 -19.95
CA ILE A 182 7.83 8.83 -20.12
C ILE A 182 8.10 9.97 -19.12
N VAL A 183 7.12 10.83 -18.85
CA VAL A 183 7.22 11.90 -17.83
C VAL A 183 7.42 11.30 -16.43
N GLU A 184 6.67 10.26 -16.08
CA GLU A 184 6.80 9.59 -14.79
C GLU A 184 8.16 8.89 -14.64
N ARG A 185 8.66 8.25 -15.71
CA ARG A 185 9.99 7.64 -15.70
C ARG A 185 11.12 8.66 -15.67
N LEU A 186 10.96 9.82 -16.29
CA LEU A 186 11.92 10.94 -16.21
C LEU A 186 12.00 11.49 -14.78
N HIS A 187 10.85 11.70 -14.13
CA HIS A 187 10.78 12.11 -12.73
C HIS A 187 11.44 11.09 -11.80
N LEU A 188 11.20 9.80 -12.03
CA LEU A 188 11.85 8.71 -11.28
C LEU A 188 13.36 8.62 -11.55
N ALA A 189 13.81 9.04 -12.73
CA ALA A 189 15.22 9.19 -13.08
C ALA A 189 15.84 10.49 -12.53
N GLY A 190 15.06 11.33 -11.84
CA GLY A 190 15.51 12.58 -11.23
C GLY A 190 15.65 13.74 -12.22
N ILE A 191 14.97 13.67 -13.38
CA ILE A 191 14.95 14.72 -14.39
C ILE A 191 13.59 15.40 -14.37
N ASP A 192 13.56 16.62 -13.85
CA ASP A 192 12.31 17.35 -13.56
C ASP A 192 12.14 18.60 -14.44
N SER A 193 13.18 18.95 -15.19
CA SER A 193 13.23 20.12 -16.06
C SER A 193 13.75 19.81 -17.47
N VAL A 194 13.41 20.69 -18.42
CA VAL A 194 13.87 20.59 -19.82
C VAL A 194 15.39 20.81 -19.92
N ASP A 195 15.95 21.64 -19.04
CA ASP A 195 17.39 21.88 -18.94
C ASP A 195 18.14 20.60 -18.52
N GLU A 196 17.69 19.93 -17.45
CA GLU A 196 18.27 18.67 -16.98
C GLU A 196 18.14 17.54 -18.01
N LEU A 197 17.03 17.52 -18.76
CA LEU A 197 16.84 16.56 -19.85
C LEU A 197 17.78 16.82 -21.03
N ALA A 198 18.10 18.09 -21.32
CA ALA A 198 19.03 18.45 -22.39
C ALA A 198 20.49 18.13 -22.03
N GLU A 199 20.84 18.11 -20.73
CA GLU A 199 22.18 17.79 -20.22
C GLU A 199 22.37 16.31 -19.84
N ALA A 200 21.31 15.50 -19.86
CA ALA A 200 21.34 14.10 -19.46
C ALA A 200 22.21 13.23 -20.39
N ASP A 201 22.91 12.25 -19.79
CA ASP A 201 23.67 11.25 -20.56
C ASP A 201 22.72 10.32 -21.33
N PRO A 202 22.80 10.24 -22.67
CA PRO A 202 21.89 9.43 -23.48
C PRO A 202 21.93 7.94 -23.14
N ALA A 203 23.08 7.40 -22.75
CA ALA A 203 23.19 5.99 -22.39
C ALA A 203 22.52 5.69 -21.05
N GLY A 204 22.76 6.52 -20.02
CA GLY A 204 22.10 6.42 -18.72
C GLY A 204 20.59 6.61 -18.82
N LEU A 205 20.15 7.56 -19.64
CA LEU A 205 18.74 7.89 -19.80
C LEU A 205 17.96 6.82 -20.57
N SER A 206 18.57 6.20 -21.59
CA SER A 206 17.96 5.10 -22.35
C SER A 206 17.65 3.91 -21.45
N VAL A 207 18.57 3.58 -20.54
CA VAL A 207 18.39 2.51 -19.56
C VAL A 207 17.32 2.87 -18.53
N ALA A 208 17.33 4.10 -18.01
CA ALA A 208 16.37 4.56 -16.99
C ALA A 208 14.93 4.62 -17.53
N LEU A 209 14.75 5.05 -18.78
CA LEU A 209 13.44 5.15 -19.42
C LEU A 209 13.00 3.86 -20.11
N GLY A 210 13.93 2.93 -20.35
CA GLY A 210 13.70 1.70 -21.13
C GLY A 210 13.39 1.99 -22.61
N LEU A 211 13.87 3.12 -23.13
CA LEU A 211 13.69 3.56 -24.52
C LEU A 211 14.92 3.19 -25.36
N ALA A 212 14.75 3.06 -26.68
CA ALA A 212 15.88 2.81 -27.55
C ALA A 212 16.87 4.02 -27.52
N PRO A 213 18.19 3.80 -27.69
CA PRO A 213 19.18 4.88 -27.58
C PRO A 213 18.91 6.04 -28.55
N ASP A 214 18.44 5.73 -29.76
CA ASP A 214 18.11 6.71 -30.81
C ASP A 214 16.84 7.52 -30.50
N GLU A 215 15.87 6.95 -29.80
CA GLU A 215 14.70 7.68 -29.29
C GLU A 215 15.08 8.60 -28.13
N THR A 216 15.99 8.13 -27.27
CA THR A 216 16.50 8.91 -26.12
C THR A 216 17.30 10.12 -26.60
N GLU A 217 18.20 9.92 -27.58
CA GLU A 217 18.95 11.02 -28.22
C GLU A 217 18.02 12.04 -28.88
N GLN A 218 16.90 11.60 -29.48
CA GLN A 218 15.91 12.50 -30.07
C GLN A 218 15.18 13.35 -29.01
N TRP A 219 14.91 12.80 -27.83
CA TRP A 219 14.29 13.54 -26.73
C TRP A 219 15.25 14.56 -26.10
N ILE A 220 16.52 14.19 -25.91
CA ILE A 220 17.57 15.11 -25.45
C ILE A 220 17.76 16.24 -26.47
N ALA A 221 17.83 15.92 -27.77
CA ALA A 221 17.97 16.92 -28.83
C ALA A 221 16.75 17.85 -28.94
N ARG A 222 15.54 17.35 -28.66
CA ARG A 222 14.32 18.17 -28.58
C ARG A 222 14.33 19.08 -27.36
N ALA A 223 14.74 18.58 -26.20
CA ALA A 223 14.90 19.37 -24.99
C ALA A 223 15.88 20.53 -25.23
N ALA A 224 17.04 20.24 -25.82
CA ALA A 224 18.03 21.24 -26.19
C ALA A 224 17.53 22.27 -27.23
N ALA A 225 16.60 21.89 -28.11
CA ALA A 225 16.01 22.78 -29.11
C ALA A 225 14.92 23.73 -28.56
N VAL A 226 14.38 23.44 -27.37
CA VAL A 226 13.39 24.29 -26.68
C VAL A 226 14.06 25.38 -25.85
N LEU A 227 15.33 25.20 -25.49
CA LEU A 227 16.11 26.21 -24.76
C LEU A 227 16.42 27.42 -25.65
N PRO A 228 16.24 28.66 -25.16
CA PRO A 228 16.55 29.86 -25.93
C PRO A 228 18.06 29.97 -26.22
N GLU A 229 18.44 30.28 -27.48
CA GLU A 229 19.83 30.29 -28.01
C GLU A 229 20.86 31.20 -27.29
N ASP A 230 20.54 31.85 -26.17
CA ASP A 230 21.45 32.75 -25.44
C ASP A 230 22.13 32.11 -24.21
N SER A 231 21.93 30.82 -23.95
CA SER A 231 22.79 30.08 -23.00
C SER A 231 24.12 29.72 -23.66
N VAL A 232 25.02 30.71 -23.74
CA VAL A 232 26.40 30.51 -24.22
C VAL A 232 27.07 29.40 -23.39
N PRO A 233 27.61 28.34 -24.00
CA PRO A 233 28.34 27.32 -23.26
C PRO A 233 29.67 27.92 -22.80
N VAL A 234 29.81 28.11 -21.48
CA VAL A 234 31.13 28.35 -20.88
C VAL A 234 31.86 27.01 -20.86
N SER A 235 32.52 26.69 -21.96
CA SER A 235 33.54 25.66 -22.01
C SER A 235 34.73 26.11 -21.15
N ILE A 236 34.83 25.59 -19.92
CA ILE A 236 36.09 25.61 -19.19
C ILE A 236 36.80 24.30 -19.54
N ASP A 237 37.81 24.44 -20.40
CA ASP A 237 38.81 23.41 -20.65
C ASP A 237 39.54 23.07 -19.34
N VAL A 238 39.31 21.87 -18.80
CA VAL A 238 40.10 21.31 -17.69
C VAL A 238 41.41 20.78 -18.24
N GLU A 239 42.26 21.68 -18.71
CA GLU A 239 43.67 21.37 -18.95
C GLU A 239 44.50 22.65 -18.83
N THR A 240 44.74 23.07 -17.59
CA THR A 240 46.01 23.65 -17.11
C THR A 240 45.84 24.19 -15.68
N LEU A 241 46.92 24.09 -14.92
CA LEU A 241 47.16 24.70 -13.61
C LEU A 241 46.83 23.84 -12.38
N THR A 242 47.64 22.79 -12.26
CA THR A 242 48.44 22.56 -11.05
C THR A 242 48.97 23.87 -10.45
N ASP A 243 49.05 23.91 -9.12
CA ASP A 243 49.63 24.96 -8.26
C ASP A 243 48.74 26.17 -7.94
N VAL A 244 47.87 26.04 -6.92
CA VAL A 244 47.76 27.06 -5.86
C VAL A 244 47.53 26.38 -4.51
N ASP A 245 48.43 26.66 -3.58
CA ASP A 245 48.47 26.18 -2.20
C ASP A 245 47.20 26.50 -1.39
N VAL A 246 46.76 25.50 -0.63
CA VAL A 246 45.69 25.58 0.38
C VAL A 246 46.23 26.26 1.64
N GLU A 247 46.37 27.59 1.61
CA GLU A 247 46.51 28.41 2.82
C GLU A 247 46.26 29.90 2.47
N GLN A 248 45.26 30.52 3.13
CA GLN A 248 44.82 31.92 3.02
C GLN A 248 43.68 32.25 2.03
N ILE A 249 42.45 31.86 2.39
CA ILE A 249 41.31 32.80 2.35
C ILE A 249 40.62 32.72 3.72
N ALA A 250 41.02 33.61 4.62
CA ALA A 250 40.32 33.83 5.88
C ALA A 250 39.13 34.76 5.61
N LEU A 251 37.93 34.21 5.60
CA LEU A 251 36.70 34.98 5.71
C LEU A 251 36.48 35.36 7.19
N PRO A 252 36.17 36.63 7.51
CA PRO A 252 35.95 37.06 8.89
C PRO A 252 34.70 36.40 9.49
N PRO A 253 34.65 36.15 10.81
CA PRO A 253 33.46 35.59 11.44
C PRO A 253 32.28 36.57 11.30
N ILE A 254 31.16 36.06 10.82
CA ILE A 254 29.89 36.79 10.77
C ILE A 254 29.40 36.95 12.21
N ASP A 255 29.38 38.20 12.67
CA ASP A 255 28.84 38.60 13.96
C ASP A 255 27.30 38.78 13.82
N VAL A 256 26.56 37.77 14.26
CA VAL A 256 25.09 37.68 14.16
C VAL A 256 24.34 38.63 15.09
N GLU A 257 25.04 39.38 15.96
CA GLU A 257 24.39 40.36 16.85
C GLU A 257 24.06 41.70 16.17
N ALA A 258 24.59 41.98 14.97
CA ALA A 258 24.33 43.25 14.26
C ALA A 258 23.17 43.21 13.25
N PHE A 259 22.60 42.03 12.95
CA PHE A 259 21.46 41.90 12.02
C PHE A 259 20.08 41.94 12.70
N VAL A 260 20.05 41.85 14.04
CA VAL A 260 18.79 41.89 14.82
C VAL A 260 18.41 43.33 15.22
N GLU A 261 19.32 44.30 15.08
CA GLU A 261 19.10 45.68 15.55
C GLU A 261 18.53 46.64 14.47
N ALA A 262 18.43 46.19 13.21
CA ALA A 262 17.84 46.99 12.12
C ALA A 262 16.36 46.68 11.84
N GLU A 263 15.82 45.56 12.34
CA GLU A 263 14.40 45.19 12.22
C GLU A 263 13.58 45.59 13.48
N ALA A 264 14.27 46.03 14.54
CA ALA A 264 13.66 46.50 15.79
C ALA A 264 13.26 47.99 15.80
N LEU A 265 13.39 48.70 14.67
CA LEU A 265 13.09 50.15 14.57
C LEU A 265 11.91 50.50 13.64
N SER A 266 11.10 49.53 13.23
CA SER A 266 9.81 49.79 12.54
C SER A 266 8.56 49.39 13.33
N LEU A 267 8.72 48.81 14.53
CA LEU A 267 7.62 48.25 15.34
C LEU A 267 7.25 49.10 16.57
N ALA A 268 7.66 50.37 16.63
CA ALA A 268 7.42 51.24 17.78
C ALA A 268 6.81 52.61 17.41
N GLU A 269 5.89 52.67 16.43
CA GLU A 269 5.11 53.88 16.19
C GLU A 269 3.73 53.61 15.56
N ALA A 270 2.93 52.76 16.20
CA ALA A 270 1.50 52.66 15.90
C ALA A 270 0.71 52.09 17.08
N ASP A 271 0.63 52.83 18.19
CA ASP A 271 -0.63 52.89 18.93
C ASP A 271 -0.78 54.20 19.71
N SER A 272 -1.55 55.14 19.16
CA SER A 272 -2.28 56.21 19.88
C SER A 272 -3.08 57.05 18.89
N GLU A 273 -4.25 56.56 18.46
CA GLU A 273 -5.52 57.30 18.30
C GLU A 273 -6.63 56.31 17.89
N VAL A 274 -7.13 55.53 18.87
CA VAL A 274 -8.46 54.89 18.80
C VAL A 274 -9.25 55.29 20.04
N GLY A 275 -10.14 56.26 19.87
CA GLY A 275 -11.31 56.46 20.71
C GLY A 275 -12.54 55.95 19.97
N ARG A 276 -12.99 54.74 20.35
CA ARG A 276 -14.14 53.99 19.81
C ARG A 276 -13.83 53.19 18.54
N GLY A 277 -13.37 51.96 18.79
CA GLY A 277 -12.78 51.06 17.82
C GLY A 277 -13.76 50.23 16.98
N PRO A 278 -13.22 49.54 15.97
CA PRO A 278 -13.90 48.44 15.32
C PRO A 278 -13.64 47.15 16.12
N VAL A 279 -14.75 46.56 16.55
CA VAL A 279 -14.87 45.16 16.95
C VAL A 279 -14.39 44.31 15.78
N VAL A 280 -13.26 43.63 15.94
CA VAL A 280 -12.85 42.56 15.03
C VAL A 280 -13.71 41.35 15.42
N VAL A 281 -14.89 41.27 14.79
CA VAL A 281 -15.58 40.01 14.60
C VAL A 281 -14.66 39.19 13.69
N SER A 282 -14.11 38.11 14.24
CA SER A 282 -13.51 37.03 13.46
C SER A 282 -14.59 36.46 12.55
N VAL A 283 -14.74 37.02 11.35
CA VAL A 283 -15.38 36.32 10.24
C VAL A 283 -14.33 35.36 9.72
N GLU A 284 -14.36 34.14 10.25
CA GLU A 284 -13.87 32.97 9.55
C GLU A 284 -14.58 32.97 8.19
N VAL A 285 -13.90 33.40 7.13
CA VAL A 285 -14.39 33.17 5.77
C VAL A 285 -14.16 31.69 5.52
N GLU A 286 -15.14 30.90 5.92
CA GLU A 286 -15.21 29.47 5.65
C GLU A 286 -15.07 29.27 4.14
N ALA A 287 -13.95 28.66 3.74
CA ALA A 287 -13.73 28.23 2.37
C ALA A 287 -14.92 27.34 1.95
N PRO A 288 -15.40 27.41 0.70
CA PRO A 288 -16.53 26.60 0.26
C PRO A 288 -16.22 25.12 0.54
N GLN A 289 -17.02 24.53 1.42
CA GLN A 289 -16.84 23.16 1.88
C GLN A 289 -16.96 22.23 0.66
N ALA A 290 -15.86 21.55 0.31
CA ALA A 290 -15.85 20.60 -0.80
C ALA A 290 -16.80 19.43 -0.48
N ASP A 291 -17.63 19.04 -1.45
CA ASP A 291 -18.50 17.89 -1.30
C ASP A 291 -17.69 16.59 -1.32
N ASP A 292 -18.07 15.62 -0.49
CA ASP A 292 -17.49 14.27 -0.54
C ASP A 292 -17.99 13.51 -1.79
N LEU A 293 -17.23 13.64 -2.88
CA LEU A 293 -17.53 12.98 -4.15
C LEU A 293 -17.50 11.45 -4.07
N THR A 294 -16.94 10.85 -3.00
CA THR A 294 -16.96 9.40 -2.81
C THR A 294 -18.37 8.86 -2.53
N ARG A 295 -19.33 9.75 -2.22
CA ARG A 295 -20.76 9.42 -2.10
C ARG A 295 -21.41 9.01 -3.42
N VAL A 296 -20.81 9.36 -4.57
CA VAL A 296 -21.24 8.89 -5.89
C VAL A 296 -20.69 7.47 -6.13
N ARG A 297 -21.58 6.51 -6.36
CA ARG A 297 -21.19 5.10 -6.51
C ARG A 297 -20.27 4.92 -7.72
N GLY A 298 -19.07 4.44 -7.44
CA GLY A 298 -18.01 4.20 -8.42
C GLY A 298 -16.87 5.21 -8.33
N ILE A 299 -17.04 6.33 -7.63
CA ILE A 299 -15.97 7.27 -7.32
C ILE A 299 -15.33 6.84 -6.01
N GLY A 300 -14.11 6.30 -6.08
CA GLY A 300 -13.30 5.99 -4.91
C GLY A 300 -12.40 7.17 -4.51
N PRO A 301 -11.67 7.08 -3.36
CA PRO A 301 -10.82 8.16 -2.87
C PRO A 301 -9.80 8.67 -3.90
N LYS A 302 -9.25 7.78 -4.74
CA LYS A 302 -8.32 8.13 -5.82
C LYS A 302 -8.98 9.04 -6.87
N TYR A 303 -10.16 8.67 -7.37
CA TYR A 303 -10.87 9.48 -8.37
C TYR A 303 -11.43 10.76 -7.77
N SER A 304 -11.87 10.74 -6.51
CA SER A 304 -12.27 11.93 -5.78
C SER A 304 -11.11 12.94 -5.72
N ALA A 305 -9.91 12.50 -5.34
CA ALA A 305 -8.73 13.36 -5.30
C ALA A 305 -8.34 13.89 -6.69
N THR A 306 -8.41 13.07 -7.74
CA THR A 306 -8.13 13.50 -9.12
C THR A 306 -9.15 14.53 -9.61
N LEU A 307 -10.43 14.37 -9.30
CA LEU A 307 -11.48 15.34 -9.63
C LEU A 307 -11.28 16.65 -8.89
N SER A 308 -10.95 16.59 -7.59
CA SER A 308 -10.65 17.77 -6.78
C SER A 308 -9.42 18.52 -7.30
N ALA A 309 -8.37 17.81 -7.71
CA ALA A 309 -7.19 18.41 -8.33
C ALA A 309 -7.49 19.08 -9.68
N ALA A 310 -8.49 18.58 -10.41
CA ALA A 310 -9.00 19.20 -11.64
C ALA A 310 -10.03 20.31 -11.38
N GLY A 311 -10.25 20.71 -10.13
CA GLY A 311 -11.18 21.77 -9.76
C GLY A 311 -12.65 21.35 -9.64
N ILE A 312 -12.96 20.06 -9.76
CA ILE A 312 -14.29 19.50 -9.49
C ILE A 312 -14.32 19.09 -8.01
N THR A 313 -14.82 19.98 -7.16
CA THR A 313 -14.89 19.81 -5.71
C THR A 313 -16.32 19.78 -5.17
N SER A 314 -17.35 19.94 -6.02
CA SER A 314 -18.75 19.84 -5.62
C SER A 314 -19.58 18.86 -6.47
N PHE A 315 -20.69 18.36 -5.94
CA PHE A 315 -21.65 17.54 -6.69
C PHE A 315 -22.27 18.30 -7.86
N GLU A 316 -22.46 19.61 -7.72
CA GLU A 316 -22.99 20.47 -8.79
C GLU A 316 -22.01 20.58 -9.96
N GLN A 317 -20.72 20.77 -9.66
CA GLN A 317 -19.66 20.78 -10.66
C GLN A 317 -19.51 19.42 -11.33
N LEU A 318 -19.59 18.32 -10.55
CA LEU A 318 -19.52 16.96 -11.09
C LEU A 318 -20.73 16.60 -11.96
N ALA A 319 -21.92 17.12 -11.62
CA ALA A 319 -23.14 16.96 -12.40
C ALA A 319 -23.11 17.76 -13.71
N ALA A 320 -22.48 18.94 -13.70
CA ALA A 320 -22.32 19.81 -14.85
C ALA A 320 -21.19 19.36 -15.79
N ALA A 321 -20.20 18.64 -15.27
CA ALA A 321 -19.08 18.10 -16.04
C ALA A 321 -19.55 17.07 -17.07
N SER A 322 -19.08 17.20 -18.31
CA SER A 322 -19.45 16.28 -19.39
C SER A 322 -18.75 14.92 -19.25
N PRO A 323 -19.34 13.81 -19.74
CA PRO A 323 -18.69 12.50 -19.71
C PRO A 323 -17.32 12.46 -20.39
N ASP A 324 -17.09 13.29 -21.40
CA ASP A 324 -15.82 13.40 -22.12
C ASP A 324 -14.79 14.19 -21.32
N GLU A 325 -15.20 15.25 -20.63
CA GLU A 325 -14.36 16.00 -19.70
C GLU A 325 -13.92 15.14 -18.50
N LEU A 326 -14.86 14.39 -17.91
CA LEU A 326 -14.56 13.43 -16.85
C LEU A 326 -13.62 12.32 -17.34
N ARG A 327 -13.76 11.87 -18.58
CA ARG A 327 -12.84 10.90 -19.19
C ARG A 327 -11.45 11.50 -19.41
N ASN A 328 -11.35 12.77 -19.78
CA ASN A 328 -10.07 13.46 -19.99
C ASN A 328 -9.34 13.76 -18.67
N ILE A 329 -10.09 13.97 -17.58
CA ILE A 329 -9.55 14.15 -16.23
C ILE A 329 -9.11 12.79 -15.63
N ILE A 330 -9.98 11.78 -15.70
CA ILE A 330 -9.75 10.48 -15.06
C ILE A 330 -8.84 9.55 -15.88
N LYS A 331 -8.78 9.75 -17.21
CA LYS A 331 -8.00 8.97 -18.19
C LYS A 331 -8.03 7.46 -17.92
N PRO A 332 -9.22 6.83 -17.91
CA PRO A 332 -9.31 5.42 -17.58
C PRO A 332 -8.64 4.54 -18.64
N SER A 333 -7.98 3.47 -18.20
CA SER A 333 -7.37 2.50 -19.12
C SER A 333 -8.43 1.79 -19.96
N ALA A 334 -8.05 1.25 -21.11
CA ALA A 334 -8.97 0.56 -22.03
C ALA A 334 -9.71 -0.64 -21.39
N MET A 335 -9.20 -1.18 -20.27
CA MET A 335 -9.80 -2.28 -19.52
C MET A 335 -10.80 -1.80 -18.44
N GLN A 336 -10.78 -0.51 -18.08
CA GLN A 336 -11.65 0.08 -17.06
C GLN A 336 -12.96 0.61 -17.66
N LYS A 337 -14.05 -0.12 -17.44
CA LYS A 337 -15.40 0.28 -17.89
C LYS A 337 -16.09 1.20 -16.88
N LEU A 338 -15.66 2.46 -16.83
CA LEU A 338 -16.31 3.49 -16.02
C LEU A 338 -17.55 4.06 -16.73
N ASN A 339 -18.59 4.32 -15.95
CA ASN A 339 -19.84 4.89 -16.44
C ASN A 339 -19.99 6.33 -15.92
N PHE A 340 -19.38 7.27 -16.65
CA PHE A 340 -19.39 8.70 -16.31
C PHE A 340 -20.80 9.30 -16.36
N GLU A 341 -21.66 8.83 -17.28
CA GLU A 341 -23.08 9.24 -17.34
C GLU A 341 -23.81 8.91 -16.02
N SER A 342 -23.53 7.74 -15.46
CA SER A 342 -24.05 7.34 -14.15
C SER A 342 -23.51 8.20 -13.00
N TRP A 343 -22.27 8.69 -13.12
CA TRP A 343 -21.69 9.59 -12.12
C TRP A 343 -22.33 10.97 -12.17
N SER A 344 -22.48 11.57 -13.35
CA SER A 344 -23.12 12.87 -13.52
C SER A 344 -24.59 12.84 -13.07
N MET A 345 -25.34 11.77 -13.38
CA MET A 345 -26.72 11.61 -12.89
C MET A 345 -26.82 11.45 -11.37
N GLN A 346 -25.90 10.71 -10.75
CA GLN A 346 -25.87 10.55 -9.29
C GLN A 346 -25.42 11.83 -8.59
N ALA A 347 -24.44 12.53 -9.16
CA ALA A 347 -24.00 13.83 -8.70
C ALA A 347 -25.13 14.86 -8.81
N ALA A 348 -25.91 14.86 -9.90
CA ALA A 348 -27.07 15.74 -10.04
C ALA A 348 -28.15 15.46 -8.98
N ALA A 349 -28.38 14.18 -8.66
CA ALA A 349 -29.28 13.79 -7.60
C ALA A 349 -28.78 14.21 -6.20
N LEU A 350 -27.47 14.30 -6.00
CA LEU A 350 -26.85 14.78 -4.75
C LEU A 350 -26.76 16.32 -4.69
N ALA A 351 -26.50 16.98 -5.82
CA ALA A 351 -26.44 18.44 -5.96
C ALA A 351 -27.82 19.08 -5.75
N GLY A 352 -28.90 18.40 -6.15
CA GLY A 352 -30.28 18.79 -5.83
C GLY A 352 -30.62 18.77 -4.33
N THR A 353 -29.67 18.40 -3.46
CA THR A 353 -29.83 18.46 -1.99
C THR A 353 -29.06 19.62 -1.33
N THR A 354 -28.36 20.44 -2.13
CA THR A 354 -27.65 21.65 -1.68
C THR A 354 -28.56 22.87 -1.74
N GLU A 355 -29.70 22.81 -1.04
CA GLU A 355 -30.25 24.02 -0.45
C GLU A 355 -29.45 24.32 0.83
N PRO A 356 -29.32 25.59 1.27
CA PRO A 356 -28.71 25.91 2.57
C PRO A 356 -29.32 24.98 3.63
N GLN A 357 -28.49 24.11 4.21
CA GLN A 357 -28.91 23.07 5.15
C GLN A 357 -29.56 23.77 6.35
N THR A 358 -30.89 23.91 6.29
CA THR A 358 -31.67 24.35 7.44
C THR A 358 -31.86 23.11 8.29
N GLY A 359 -30.96 22.85 9.23
CA GLY A 359 -31.04 21.68 10.11
C GLY A 359 -29.70 21.04 10.45
N ASP A 360 -29.76 19.96 11.23
CA ASP A 360 -28.58 19.18 11.64
C ASP A 360 -28.21 18.12 10.59
N ASP A 361 -26.93 17.76 10.52
CA ASP A 361 -26.47 16.67 9.67
C ASP A 361 -26.82 15.30 10.27
N LEU A 362 -27.98 14.78 9.87
CA LEU A 362 -28.46 13.45 10.28
C LEU A 362 -27.56 12.30 9.82
N THR A 363 -26.62 12.52 8.88
CA THR A 363 -25.69 11.46 8.44
C THR A 363 -24.59 11.16 9.45
N LEU A 364 -24.47 11.98 10.51
CA LEU A 364 -23.60 11.71 11.67
C LEU A 364 -24.11 10.57 12.55
N LEU A 365 -25.33 10.09 12.33
CA LEU A 365 -25.90 8.96 13.06
C LEU A 365 -25.68 7.65 12.28
N ASP A 366 -25.13 6.64 12.95
CA ASP A 366 -24.83 5.35 12.36
C ASP A 366 -26.11 4.67 11.87
N GLY A 367 -26.06 4.20 10.62
CA GLY A 367 -27.19 3.61 9.91
C GLY A 367 -28.02 4.60 9.07
N ILE A 368 -27.84 5.92 9.24
CA ILE A 368 -28.52 6.93 8.42
C ILE A 368 -27.61 7.37 7.27
N GLY A 369 -27.77 6.71 6.13
CA GLY A 369 -27.13 7.15 4.88
C GLY A 369 -27.78 8.41 4.30
N PRO A 370 -27.13 9.04 3.30
CA PRO A 370 -27.59 10.30 2.72
C PRO A 370 -28.99 10.22 2.08
N VAL A 371 -29.37 9.04 1.57
CA VAL A 371 -30.71 8.79 1.01
C VAL A 371 -31.78 8.83 2.09
N TYR A 372 -31.51 8.27 3.28
CA TYR A 372 -32.45 8.29 4.39
C TYR A 372 -32.51 9.68 5.02
N ALA A 373 -31.37 10.35 5.19
CA ALA A 373 -31.33 11.74 5.62
C ALA A 373 -32.17 12.66 4.70
N ALA A 374 -32.07 12.49 3.37
CA ALA A 374 -32.88 13.24 2.42
C ALA A 374 -34.38 12.95 2.58
N LYS A 375 -34.79 11.68 2.64
CA LYS A 375 -36.20 11.30 2.87
C LYS A 375 -36.76 11.85 4.18
N LEU A 376 -35.97 11.84 5.25
CA LEU A 376 -36.34 12.37 6.56
C LEU A 376 -36.57 13.89 6.47
N ARG A 377 -35.64 14.61 5.82
CA ARG A 377 -35.76 16.05 5.59
C ARG A 377 -36.99 16.43 4.77
N GLU A 378 -37.25 15.72 3.67
CA GLU A 378 -38.46 15.90 2.85
C GLU A 378 -39.76 15.72 3.64
N ASN A 379 -39.72 14.95 4.73
CA ASN A 379 -40.86 14.68 5.62
C ASN A 379 -40.82 15.51 6.92
N GLY A 380 -40.04 16.59 6.94
CA GLY A 380 -39.98 17.57 8.02
C GLY A 380 -39.16 17.14 9.24
N ILE A 381 -38.29 16.14 9.10
CA ILE A 381 -37.31 15.76 10.13
C ILE A 381 -35.96 16.32 9.68
N ILE A 382 -35.64 17.52 10.16
CA ILE A 382 -34.48 18.29 9.70
C ILE A 382 -33.41 18.47 10.78
N SER A 383 -33.70 18.20 12.05
CA SER A 383 -32.74 18.27 13.17
C SER A 383 -32.64 16.96 13.96
N PHE A 384 -31.59 16.82 14.77
CA PHE A 384 -31.47 15.71 15.73
C PHE A 384 -32.64 15.72 16.73
N ALA A 385 -33.11 16.91 17.12
CA ALA A 385 -34.27 17.05 18.00
C ALA A 385 -35.56 16.56 17.34
N ASP A 386 -35.77 16.84 16.04
CA ASP A 386 -36.95 16.35 15.30
C ASP A 386 -36.93 14.82 15.16
N LEU A 387 -35.74 14.24 14.96
CA LEU A 387 -35.56 12.80 14.82
C LEU A 387 -35.73 12.08 16.16
N ALA A 388 -35.21 12.65 17.25
CA ALA A 388 -35.40 12.18 18.61
C ALA A 388 -36.88 12.23 19.04
N ALA A 389 -37.64 13.21 18.56
CA ALA A 389 -39.07 13.33 18.82
C ALA A 389 -39.95 12.45 17.92
N ALA A 390 -39.38 11.79 16.89
CA ALA A 390 -40.11 10.91 16.01
C ALA A 390 -40.32 9.52 16.64
N ASP A 391 -41.40 8.84 16.28
CA ASP A 391 -41.64 7.44 16.67
C ASP A 391 -41.23 6.46 15.57
N GLU A 392 -40.97 5.20 15.94
CA GLU A 392 -40.53 4.17 14.98
C GLU A 392 -41.56 3.91 13.87
N ALA A 393 -42.86 4.12 14.15
CA ALA A 393 -43.92 3.92 13.18
C ALA A 393 -43.87 5.00 12.08
N ARG A 394 -43.65 6.26 12.45
CA ARG A 394 -43.46 7.39 11.54
C ARG A 394 -42.17 7.21 10.74
N LEU A 395 -41.07 6.82 11.37
CA LEU A 395 -39.81 6.56 10.67
C LEU A 395 -39.95 5.41 9.67
N GLY A 396 -40.61 4.32 10.06
CA GLY A 396 -40.92 3.20 9.18
C GLY A 396 -41.76 3.61 7.96
N ALA A 397 -42.76 4.47 8.15
CA ALA A 397 -43.60 4.98 7.07
C ALA A 397 -42.86 5.93 6.12
N ILE A 398 -41.94 6.76 6.63
CA ILE A 398 -41.13 7.68 5.82
C ILE A 398 -40.07 6.92 5.00
N ILE A 399 -39.36 6.00 5.65
CA ILE A 399 -38.25 5.29 5.01
C ILE A 399 -38.77 4.24 4.02
N ASP A 400 -39.89 3.58 4.34
CA ASP A 400 -40.52 2.51 3.56
C ASP A 400 -39.50 1.44 3.13
N ALA A 401 -38.75 0.92 4.11
CA ALA A 401 -37.73 -0.07 3.86
C ALA A 401 -38.35 -1.45 3.54
N PRO A 402 -37.79 -2.21 2.58
CA PRO A 402 -38.23 -3.58 2.31
C PRO A 402 -38.11 -4.47 3.54
N ALA A 403 -39.04 -5.41 3.74
CA ALA A 403 -39.10 -6.26 4.95
C ALA A 403 -37.84 -7.11 5.22
N TRP A 404 -37.00 -7.35 4.21
CA TRP A 404 -35.72 -8.05 4.37
C TRP A 404 -34.62 -7.16 4.96
N ARG A 405 -34.78 -5.84 4.91
CA ARG A 405 -33.87 -4.86 5.49
C ARG A 405 -34.40 -4.46 6.87
N ARG A 406 -33.93 -5.16 7.91
CA ARG A 406 -34.28 -4.85 9.30
C ARG A 406 -33.54 -3.60 9.78
N ILE A 407 -34.16 -2.45 9.61
CA ILE A 407 -33.66 -1.18 10.14
C ILE A 407 -34.10 -1.05 11.60
N GLN A 408 -33.16 -0.76 12.50
CA GLN A 408 -33.43 -0.53 13.92
C GLN A 408 -33.70 0.96 14.17
N TYR A 409 -34.93 1.40 13.95
CA TYR A 409 -35.31 2.81 14.11
C TYR A 409 -35.11 3.31 15.56
N GLY A 410 -35.26 2.44 16.56
CA GLY A 410 -34.97 2.78 17.96
C GLY A 410 -33.51 3.20 18.20
N ASP A 411 -32.55 2.60 17.48
CA ASP A 411 -31.14 2.98 17.59
C ASP A 411 -30.87 4.35 16.94
N TRP A 412 -31.62 4.71 15.89
CA TRP A 412 -31.55 6.05 15.29
C TRP A 412 -32.10 7.12 16.23
N ILE A 413 -33.23 6.84 16.89
CA ILE A 413 -33.84 7.75 17.88
C ILE A 413 -32.89 7.97 19.06
N ALA A 414 -32.33 6.89 19.63
CA ALA A 414 -31.40 6.99 20.75
C ALA A 414 -30.11 7.76 20.39
N GLN A 415 -29.57 7.56 19.20
CA GLN A 415 -28.44 8.35 18.70
C GLN A 415 -28.81 9.84 18.52
N ALA A 416 -30.00 10.12 18.00
CA ALA A 416 -30.49 11.49 17.81
C ALA A 416 -30.71 12.22 19.14
N GLU A 417 -31.18 11.53 20.19
CA GLU A 417 -31.31 12.09 21.54
C GLU A 417 -29.94 12.51 22.10
N LEU A 418 -28.90 11.69 21.91
CA LEU A 418 -27.54 11.97 22.35
C LEU A 418 -26.90 13.09 21.52
N ALA A 419 -27.16 13.12 20.21
CA ALA A 419 -26.69 14.19 19.34
C ALA A 419 -27.37 15.54 19.65
N ALA A 420 -28.68 15.53 19.90
CA ALA A 420 -29.46 16.72 20.27
C ALA A 420 -29.08 17.28 21.64
N SER A 421 -28.63 16.43 22.58
CA SER A 421 -28.11 16.87 23.87
C SER A 421 -26.69 17.45 23.79
N GLY A 422 -26.01 17.28 22.66
CA GLY A 422 -24.62 17.70 22.45
C GLY A 422 -23.59 16.79 23.13
N ASP A 423 -24.02 15.65 23.71
CA ASP A 423 -23.13 14.70 24.38
C ASP A 423 -22.42 13.80 23.37
N LYS A 424 -21.42 14.37 22.69
CA LYS A 424 -20.62 13.68 21.67
C LYS A 424 -19.90 12.45 22.21
N ILE A 425 -19.54 12.43 23.51
CA ILE A 425 -18.85 11.30 24.14
C ILE A 425 -19.84 10.15 24.32
N ALA A 426 -21.02 10.42 24.91
CA ALA A 426 -22.04 9.38 25.06
C ALA A 426 -22.54 8.87 23.71
N LEU A 427 -22.66 9.72 22.69
CA LEU A 427 -22.97 9.31 21.32
C LEU A 427 -21.91 8.34 20.78
N ARG A 428 -20.62 8.68 20.91
CA ARG A 428 -19.50 7.82 20.48
C ARG A 428 -19.51 6.48 21.19
N GLU A 429 -19.68 6.45 22.52
CA GLU A 429 -19.76 5.22 23.29
C GLU A 429 -20.99 4.36 22.93
N PHE A 430 -22.10 5.03 22.56
CA PHE A 430 -23.29 4.35 22.07
C PHE A 430 -23.04 3.72 20.70
N GLN A 431 -22.44 4.44 19.77
CA GLN A 431 -22.04 3.96 18.44
C GLN A 431 -21.05 2.79 18.53
N ASP A 432 -20.01 2.89 19.36
CA ASP A 432 -19.06 1.79 19.62
C ASP A 432 -19.75 0.56 20.22
N ARG A 433 -20.85 0.75 20.96
CA ARG A 433 -21.66 -0.34 21.51
C ARG A 433 -22.61 -0.94 20.48
N LEU A 434 -23.17 -0.13 19.58
CA LEU A 434 -23.95 -0.62 18.44
C LEU A 434 -23.07 -1.48 17.53
N PHE A 435 -21.86 -1.00 17.23
CA PHE A 435 -20.85 -1.75 16.49
C PHE A 435 -20.51 -3.08 17.19
N ARG A 436 -20.35 -3.07 18.52
CA ARG A 436 -20.13 -4.30 19.30
C ARG A 436 -21.36 -5.23 19.35
N ARG A 437 -22.59 -4.72 19.30
CA ARG A 437 -23.83 -5.53 19.24
C ARG A 437 -24.05 -6.15 17.87
N GLU A 438 -23.65 -5.48 16.80
CA GLU A 438 -23.71 -6.03 15.44
C GLU A 438 -22.61 -7.06 15.18
N GLY A 439 -21.57 -7.10 16.02
CA GLY A 439 -20.53 -8.10 15.96
C GLY A 439 -19.66 -7.94 14.71
N ASP A 440 -18.46 -8.52 14.74
CA ASP A 440 -17.73 -8.66 13.49
C ASP A 440 -18.51 -9.62 12.58
N ASN A 441 -18.59 -9.32 11.28
CA ASN A 441 -19.26 -10.23 10.36
C ASN A 441 -18.44 -11.53 10.21
N LEU A 442 -18.76 -12.51 11.05
CA LEU A 442 -18.07 -13.80 11.10
C LEU A 442 -18.14 -14.54 9.77
N THR A 443 -19.17 -14.31 8.94
CA THR A 443 -19.28 -14.91 7.60
C THR A 443 -18.14 -14.52 6.66
N LEU A 444 -17.34 -13.51 7.02
CA LEU A 444 -16.12 -13.15 6.31
C LEU A 444 -14.98 -14.15 6.53
N VAL A 445 -15.03 -14.98 7.58
CA VAL A 445 -14.07 -16.07 7.81
C VAL A 445 -14.30 -17.16 6.77
N TYR A 446 -13.24 -17.56 6.06
CA TYR A 446 -13.36 -18.49 4.96
C TYR A 446 -13.85 -19.87 5.42
N GLY A 447 -14.88 -20.38 4.74
CA GLY A 447 -15.51 -21.66 5.08
C GLY A 447 -16.52 -21.58 6.23
N LEU A 448 -16.64 -20.44 6.91
CA LEU A 448 -17.66 -20.19 7.93
C LEU A 448 -18.96 -19.69 7.25
N GLY A 449 -19.93 -20.59 7.07
CA GLY A 449 -21.22 -20.24 6.46
C GLY A 449 -22.20 -19.58 7.44
N ASP A 450 -23.22 -18.91 6.90
CA ASP A 450 -24.25 -18.16 7.67
C ASP A 450 -24.86 -18.93 8.83
N ARG A 451 -25.14 -20.23 8.65
CA ARG A 451 -25.72 -21.09 9.70
C ARG A 451 -24.76 -21.30 10.86
N SER A 452 -23.48 -21.56 10.56
CA SER A 452 -22.46 -21.73 11.58
C SER A 452 -22.19 -20.39 12.28
N ALA A 453 -22.09 -19.29 11.53
CA ALA A 453 -21.95 -17.95 12.09
C ALA A 453 -23.10 -17.60 13.05
N THR A 454 -24.34 -17.89 12.66
CA THR A 454 -25.53 -17.65 13.50
C THR A 454 -25.52 -18.50 14.77
N ALA A 455 -25.13 -19.78 14.66
CA ALA A 455 -25.04 -20.68 15.80
C ALA A 455 -23.96 -20.26 16.80
N LEU A 456 -22.80 -19.82 16.30
CA LEU A 456 -21.71 -19.30 17.11
C LEU A 456 -22.11 -17.98 17.79
N GLN A 457 -22.77 -17.07 17.07
CA GLN A 457 -23.28 -15.82 17.62
C GLN A 457 -24.31 -16.08 18.74
N ALA A 458 -25.22 -17.05 18.54
CA ALA A 458 -26.18 -17.44 19.58
C ALA A 458 -25.50 -18.05 20.84
N ALA A 459 -24.30 -18.58 20.70
CA ALA A 459 -23.48 -19.11 21.80
C ALA A 459 -22.53 -18.06 22.42
N GLY A 460 -22.58 -16.80 21.98
CA GLY A 460 -21.77 -15.70 22.50
C GLY A 460 -20.41 -15.52 21.80
N ILE A 461 -20.20 -16.16 20.65
CA ILE A 461 -19.06 -15.91 19.76
C ILE A 461 -19.56 -15.02 18.62
N ASP A 462 -19.47 -13.71 18.80
CA ASP A 462 -20.07 -12.69 17.92
C ASP A 462 -19.04 -11.74 17.28
N SER A 463 -17.75 -11.98 17.50
CA SER A 463 -16.66 -11.14 16.96
C SER A 463 -15.44 -11.97 16.54
N PHE A 464 -14.58 -11.42 15.70
CA PHE A 464 -13.34 -12.10 15.30
C PHE A 464 -12.43 -12.34 16.50
N ALA A 465 -12.44 -11.43 17.48
CA ALA A 465 -11.68 -11.57 18.73
C ALA A 465 -12.18 -12.74 19.58
N THR A 466 -13.50 -12.83 19.82
CA THR A 466 -14.08 -13.94 20.59
C THR A 466 -13.93 -15.28 19.87
N LEU A 467 -14.00 -15.29 18.53
CA LEU A 467 -13.75 -16.48 17.73
C LEU A 467 -12.27 -16.93 17.78
N ALA A 468 -11.33 -15.98 17.84
CA ALA A 468 -9.89 -16.26 17.93
C ALA A 468 -9.47 -16.84 19.30
N GLU A 469 -10.23 -16.55 20.36
CA GLU A 469 -10.02 -17.08 21.71
C GLU A 469 -10.68 -18.44 21.94
N ALA A 470 -11.57 -18.87 21.04
CA ALA A 470 -12.28 -20.13 21.15
C ALA A 470 -11.37 -21.32 20.83
N THR A 471 -11.66 -22.48 21.43
CA THR A 471 -10.98 -23.75 21.11
C THR A 471 -11.75 -24.55 20.06
N PRO A 472 -11.08 -25.40 19.26
CA PRO A 472 -11.76 -26.29 18.31
C PRO A 472 -12.87 -27.13 18.96
N GLN A 473 -12.64 -27.61 20.18
CA GLN A 473 -13.61 -28.43 20.92
C GLN A 473 -14.83 -27.61 21.36
N GLN A 474 -14.64 -26.33 21.73
CA GLN A 474 -15.75 -25.44 22.05
C GLN A 474 -16.59 -25.17 20.79
N LEU A 475 -15.97 -24.85 19.66
CA LEU A 475 -16.67 -24.61 18.40
C LEU A 475 -17.43 -25.85 17.92
N GLU A 476 -16.83 -27.03 18.02
CA GLU A 476 -17.49 -28.30 17.70
C GLU A 476 -18.71 -28.54 18.58
N SER A 477 -18.60 -28.34 19.90
CA SER A 477 -19.72 -28.53 20.83
C SER A 477 -20.90 -27.60 20.53
N ILE A 478 -20.63 -26.33 20.24
CA ILE A 478 -21.64 -25.33 19.90
C ILE A 478 -22.37 -25.71 18.60
N LEU A 479 -21.62 -26.08 17.57
CA LEU A 479 -22.21 -26.47 16.29
C LEU A 479 -22.97 -27.81 16.39
N GLN A 480 -22.50 -28.74 17.21
CA GLN A 480 -23.19 -30.01 17.45
C GLN A 480 -24.53 -29.80 18.17
N GLU A 481 -24.58 -28.90 19.16
CA GLU A 481 -25.82 -28.49 19.84
C GLU A 481 -26.79 -27.81 18.86
N ALA A 482 -26.28 -27.05 17.89
CA ALA A 482 -27.06 -26.46 16.81
C ALA A 482 -27.45 -27.45 15.68
N GLU A 483 -27.16 -28.75 15.85
CA GLU A 483 -27.35 -29.81 14.85
C GLU A 483 -26.60 -29.58 13.51
N ILE A 484 -25.57 -28.74 13.52
CA ILE A 484 -24.71 -28.46 12.37
C ILE A 484 -23.53 -29.42 12.39
N ARG A 485 -23.55 -30.42 11.49
CA ARG A 485 -22.49 -31.41 11.36
C ARG A 485 -21.69 -31.20 10.08
N GLY A 486 -20.37 -31.23 10.18
CA GLY A 486 -19.45 -31.11 9.04
C GLY A 486 -18.01 -31.28 9.47
N GLY A 487 -17.14 -31.71 8.55
CA GLY A 487 -15.69 -31.70 8.76
C GLY A 487 -15.14 -30.28 8.58
N PHE A 488 -15.45 -29.40 9.52
CA PHE A 488 -14.98 -28.01 9.50
C PHE A 488 -13.53 -27.95 9.97
N ASP A 489 -12.78 -27.03 9.38
CA ASP A 489 -11.41 -26.72 9.80
C ASP A 489 -11.45 -25.58 10.84
N TYR A 490 -11.70 -25.95 12.10
CA TYR A 490 -11.86 -25.00 13.19
C TYR A 490 -10.57 -24.20 13.44
N GLU A 491 -9.40 -24.82 13.28
CA GLU A 491 -8.10 -24.16 13.43
C GLU A 491 -7.91 -23.07 12.37
N ALA A 492 -8.34 -23.32 11.13
CA ALA A 492 -8.33 -22.30 10.09
C ALA A 492 -9.27 -21.13 10.43
N TRP A 493 -10.47 -21.41 10.97
CA TRP A 493 -11.40 -20.35 11.38
C TRP A 493 -10.83 -19.48 12.49
N ILE A 494 -10.29 -20.09 13.54
CA ILE A 494 -9.68 -19.41 14.69
C ILE A 494 -8.49 -18.55 14.23
N SER A 495 -7.62 -19.12 13.40
CA SER A 495 -6.43 -18.44 12.88
C SER A 495 -6.79 -17.23 12.01
N GLU A 496 -7.76 -17.38 11.10
CA GLU A 496 -8.22 -16.27 10.26
C GLU A 496 -8.92 -15.18 11.10
N ALA A 497 -9.73 -15.58 12.09
CA ALA A 497 -10.33 -14.62 13.02
C ALA A 497 -9.25 -13.83 13.78
N GLY A 498 -8.18 -14.48 14.23
CA GLY A 498 -7.06 -13.80 14.91
C GLY A 498 -6.35 -12.77 14.03
N LEU A 499 -6.15 -13.07 12.75
CA LEU A 499 -5.61 -12.10 11.78
C LEU A 499 -6.55 -10.90 11.59
N ARG A 500 -7.86 -11.17 11.46
CA ARG A 500 -8.86 -10.11 11.28
C ARG A 500 -9.03 -9.25 12.52
N ALA A 501 -9.03 -9.84 13.71
CA ALA A 501 -9.11 -9.14 14.99
C ALA A 501 -7.93 -8.20 15.22
N THR A 502 -6.75 -8.50 14.65
CA THR A 502 -5.55 -7.66 14.73
C THR A 502 -5.44 -6.64 13.59
N GLY A 503 -6.45 -6.54 12.71
CA GLY A 503 -6.44 -5.65 11.55
C GLY A 503 -5.46 -6.07 10.43
N LYS A 504 -4.88 -7.27 10.51
CA LYS A 504 -3.95 -7.78 9.50
C LYS A 504 -4.73 -8.27 8.28
N ARG A 505 -4.16 -8.05 7.09
CA ARG A 505 -4.73 -8.56 5.82
C ARG A 505 -4.69 -10.08 5.81
N VAL A 506 -5.83 -10.71 5.58
CA VAL A 506 -5.92 -12.15 5.32
C VAL A 506 -5.37 -12.44 3.92
N PRO A 507 -4.38 -13.33 3.76
CA PRO A 507 -3.88 -13.73 2.45
C PRO A 507 -5.02 -14.37 1.63
N ARG A 508 -5.26 -13.84 0.42
CA ARG A 508 -6.32 -14.33 -0.49
C ARG A 508 -6.05 -15.73 -1.04
N THR A 509 -4.83 -16.21 -0.89
CA THR A 509 -4.39 -17.53 -1.31
C THR A 509 -4.45 -18.43 -0.08
N ARG A 510 -5.30 -19.47 -0.15
CA ARG A 510 -5.29 -20.58 0.80
C ARG A 510 -3.82 -20.97 1.03
N ALA A 511 -3.33 -20.96 2.27
CA ALA A 511 -2.14 -21.75 2.60
C ALA A 511 -2.48 -23.17 2.15
N LYS A 512 -1.91 -23.59 1.02
CA LYS A 512 -2.28 -24.81 0.33
C LYS A 512 -2.02 -25.92 1.34
N SER A 513 -3.09 -26.60 1.78
CA SER A 513 -3.03 -27.60 2.84
C SER A 513 -1.85 -28.53 2.56
N VAL A 514 -0.93 -28.66 3.52
CA VAL A 514 0.26 -29.49 3.36
C VAL A 514 -0.19 -30.92 3.05
N GLN A 515 -0.09 -31.34 1.79
CA GLN A 515 -0.49 -32.68 1.38
C GLN A 515 0.71 -33.60 1.59
N VAL A 516 0.65 -34.41 2.65
CA VAL A 516 1.66 -35.44 2.91
C VAL A 516 1.41 -36.61 1.97
N VAL A 517 2.33 -36.85 1.04
CA VAL A 517 2.27 -37.96 0.07
C VAL A 517 3.32 -39.02 0.43
N ALA A 518 2.99 -40.30 0.21
CA ALA A 518 3.88 -41.40 0.51
C ALA A 518 5.11 -41.46 -0.40
N CYS A 519 4.94 -41.16 -1.69
CA CYS A 519 6.03 -41.15 -2.66
C CYS A 519 6.65 -39.75 -2.81
N PRO A 520 7.99 -39.67 -2.78
CA PRO A 520 8.71 -38.42 -3.01
C PRO A 520 8.61 -38.01 -4.49
N GLN A 521 9.02 -36.78 -4.79
CA GLN A 521 9.30 -36.32 -6.15
C GLN A 521 10.78 -36.48 -6.42
N ASP A 522 11.13 -36.87 -7.65
CA ASP A 522 12.50 -37.00 -8.16
C ASP A 522 13.23 -35.66 -8.07
N LEU A 523 14.09 -35.50 -7.07
CA LEU A 523 14.80 -34.26 -6.78
C LEU A 523 15.99 -34.06 -7.71
N SER A 524 16.47 -35.11 -8.40
CA SER A 524 17.53 -34.99 -9.41
C SER A 524 17.12 -34.12 -10.60
N ALA A 525 15.83 -33.91 -10.79
CA ALA A 525 15.29 -32.98 -11.79
C ALA A 525 15.60 -31.50 -11.49
N VAL A 526 16.01 -31.16 -10.27
CA VAL A 526 16.39 -29.79 -9.88
C VAL A 526 17.81 -29.51 -10.35
N ASP A 527 18.00 -28.38 -11.04
CA ASP A 527 19.32 -28.00 -11.54
C ASP A 527 20.33 -27.87 -10.38
N GLY A 528 21.44 -28.61 -10.46
CA GLY A 528 22.45 -28.65 -9.40
C GLY A 528 22.25 -29.74 -8.35
N ILE A 529 21.16 -30.50 -8.39
CA ILE A 529 20.94 -31.70 -7.57
C ILE A 529 21.22 -32.95 -8.39
N GLY A 530 22.32 -33.66 -8.06
CA GLY A 530 22.56 -35.00 -8.57
C GLY A 530 22.04 -36.09 -7.63
N THR A 531 22.11 -37.35 -8.05
CA THR A 531 21.66 -38.53 -7.28
C THR A 531 22.24 -38.61 -5.86
N VAL A 532 23.51 -38.23 -5.69
CA VAL A 532 24.17 -38.20 -4.35
C VAL A 532 23.54 -37.15 -3.42
N TYR A 533 23.14 -36.00 -3.96
CA TYR A 533 22.48 -34.94 -3.19
C TYR A 533 21.02 -35.28 -2.92
N GLU A 534 20.35 -35.88 -3.90
CA GLU A 534 19.01 -36.44 -3.73
C GLU A 534 18.93 -37.47 -2.59
N ASP A 535 19.84 -38.45 -2.56
CA ASP A 535 19.88 -39.45 -1.49
C ASP A 535 20.01 -38.83 -0.10
N ARG A 536 20.83 -37.78 0.01
CA ARG A 536 21.03 -37.03 1.26
C ARG A 536 19.78 -36.26 1.66
N LEU A 537 19.11 -35.63 0.69
CA LEU A 537 17.86 -34.92 0.90
C LEU A 537 16.76 -35.88 1.37
N TYR A 538 16.63 -37.05 0.74
CA TYR A 538 15.71 -38.09 1.19
C TYR A 538 16.05 -38.61 2.59
N ALA A 539 17.33 -38.83 2.89
CA ALA A 539 17.75 -39.22 4.24
C ALA A 539 17.43 -38.15 5.31
N ALA A 540 17.39 -36.88 4.90
CA ALA A 540 16.99 -35.75 5.73
C ALA A 540 15.46 -35.53 5.81
N GLY A 541 14.66 -36.35 5.13
CA GLY A 541 13.19 -36.22 5.11
C GLY A 541 12.67 -35.19 4.11
N ILE A 542 13.51 -34.69 3.21
CA ILE A 542 13.16 -33.75 2.15
C ILE A 542 12.87 -34.54 0.88
N GLY A 543 11.60 -34.56 0.46
CA GLY A 543 11.15 -35.42 -0.64
C GLY A 543 10.20 -34.75 -1.63
N SER A 544 10.07 -33.43 -1.62
CA SER A 544 9.29 -32.69 -2.60
C SER A 544 9.99 -31.42 -3.03
N TYR A 545 9.72 -30.95 -4.26
CA TYR A 545 10.25 -29.69 -4.78
C TYR A 545 9.90 -28.51 -3.88
N TRP A 546 8.66 -28.49 -3.38
CA TRP A 546 8.20 -27.47 -2.42
C TRP A 546 8.99 -27.52 -1.10
N SER A 547 9.21 -28.71 -0.53
CA SER A 547 9.97 -28.85 0.73
C SER A 547 11.43 -28.44 0.59
N LEU A 548 12.02 -28.67 -0.59
CA LEU A 548 13.39 -28.25 -0.90
C LEU A 548 13.49 -26.73 -1.07
N ALA A 549 12.52 -26.12 -1.76
CA ALA A 549 12.50 -24.67 -2.00
C ALA A 549 12.29 -23.85 -0.71
N GLU A 550 11.47 -24.34 0.21
CA GLU A 550 11.19 -23.69 1.49
C GLU A 550 12.27 -23.96 2.56
N LEU A 551 13.25 -24.83 2.28
CA LEU A 551 14.27 -25.19 3.24
C LEU A 551 15.20 -23.99 3.52
N PRO A 552 15.51 -23.68 4.79
CA PRO A 552 16.51 -22.67 5.13
C PRO A 552 17.86 -22.99 4.47
N GLU A 553 18.55 -21.98 3.93
CA GLU A 553 19.79 -22.21 3.17
C GLU A 553 20.90 -22.83 4.01
N GLU A 554 20.99 -22.48 5.30
CA GLU A 554 21.93 -23.07 6.24
C GLU A 554 21.69 -24.57 6.44
N GLU A 555 20.43 -24.97 6.53
CA GLU A 555 20.02 -26.37 6.69
C GLU A 555 20.24 -27.16 5.39
N LEU A 556 19.93 -26.57 4.24
CA LEU A 556 20.22 -27.14 2.93
C LEU A 556 21.73 -27.36 2.74
N ALA A 557 22.56 -26.37 3.05
CA ALA A 557 24.02 -26.48 2.97
C ALA A 557 24.54 -27.61 3.86
N GLY A 558 23.97 -27.75 5.08
CA GLY A 558 24.29 -28.82 6.02
C GLY A 558 23.95 -30.21 5.49
N ILE A 559 22.76 -30.39 4.93
CA ILE A 559 22.29 -31.67 4.38
C ILE A 559 23.10 -32.09 3.15
N LEU A 560 23.43 -31.14 2.28
CA LEU A 560 24.24 -31.42 1.08
C LEU A 560 25.72 -31.66 1.41
N GLU A 561 26.17 -31.31 2.62
CA GLU A 561 27.58 -31.28 3.05
C GLU A 561 28.49 -30.58 2.02
N SER A 562 27.96 -29.55 1.33
CA SER A 562 28.69 -28.88 0.26
C SER A 562 29.70 -27.89 0.85
N HIS A 563 30.98 -28.10 0.54
CA HIS A 563 32.07 -27.21 0.96
C HIS A 563 32.45 -26.30 -0.22
N ALA A 564 31.75 -25.17 -0.35
CA ALA A 564 31.96 -24.07 -1.30
C ALA A 564 31.83 -24.41 -2.81
N GLY A 565 30.97 -23.65 -3.52
CA GLY A 565 30.85 -23.69 -4.99
C GLY A 565 29.50 -24.17 -5.55
N VAL A 566 28.55 -24.55 -4.69
CA VAL A 566 27.18 -24.89 -5.09
C VAL A 566 26.29 -23.66 -4.90
N ASP A 567 25.58 -23.25 -5.96
CA ASP A 567 24.63 -22.15 -5.89
C ASP A 567 23.30 -22.64 -5.29
N LEU A 568 23.16 -22.46 -3.97
CA LEU A 568 21.98 -22.88 -3.22
C LEU A 568 20.74 -22.06 -3.59
N ALA A 569 20.91 -20.80 -3.99
CA ALA A 569 19.81 -19.94 -4.41
C ALA A 569 19.25 -20.39 -5.76
N ALA A 570 20.13 -20.79 -6.71
CA ALA A 570 19.72 -21.40 -7.98
C ALA A 570 18.99 -22.73 -7.76
N ILE A 571 19.48 -23.59 -6.87
CA ILE A 571 18.79 -24.86 -6.53
C ILE A 571 17.40 -24.59 -5.97
N LYS A 572 17.26 -23.67 -5.02
CA LYS A 572 15.96 -23.36 -4.39
C LYS A 572 14.98 -22.72 -5.37
N SER A 573 15.44 -21.82 -6.22
CA SER A 573 14.60 -21.20 -7.25
C SER A 573 14.16 -22.22 -8.32
N SER A 574 15.06 -23.09 -8.78
CA SER A 574 14.72 -24.20 -9.70
C SER A 574 13.70 -25.17 -9.07
N ALA A 575 13.89 -25.53 -7.79
CA ALA A 575 12.92 -26.35 -7.05
C ALA A 575 11.56 -25.66 -6.91
N MET A 576 11.53 -24.35 -6.62
CA MET A 576 10.28 -23.59 -6.53
C MET A 576 9.55 -23.56 -7.88
N GLN A 577 10.28 -23.36 -8.98
CA GLN A 577 9.73 -23.37 -10.32
C GLN A 577 9.13 -24.75 -10.67
N LEU A 578 9.85 -25.83 -10.41
CA LEU A 578 9.35 -27.19 -10.59
C LEU A 578 8.10 -27.48 -9.74
N ALA A 579 8.03 -26.94 -8.52
CA ALA A 579 6.84 -27.07 -7.67
C ALA A 579 5.62 -26.33 -8.23
N VAL A 580 5.82 -25.18 -8.87
CA VAL A 580 4.77 -24.45 -9.61
C VAL A 580 4.33 -25.25 -10.83
N ASP A 581 5.28 -25.66 -11.66
CA ASP A 581 5.03 -26.31 -12.96
C ASP A 581 4.34 -27.67 -12.80
N THR A 582 4.73 -28.44 -11.78
CA THR A 582 4.12 -29.73 -11.47
C THR A 582 2.87 -29.61 -10.58
N GLY A 583 2.49 -28.38 -10.19
CA GLY A 583 1.36 -28.13 -9.30
C GLY A 583 1.55 -28.67 -7.87
N SER A 584 2.78 -29.04 -7.48
CA SER A 584 3.12 -29.64 -6.20
C SER A 584 3.40 -28.64 -5.06
N LEU A 585 3.09 -27.35 -5.24
CA LEU A 585 3.12 -26.37 -4.14
C LEU A 585 2.33 -26.91 -2.92
N GLY A 586 2.93 -26.87 -1.74
CA GLY A 586 2.36 -27.41 -0.50
C GLY A 586 2.42 -28.94 -0.37
N ARG A 587 3.09 -29.66 -1.27
CA ARG A 587 3.30 -31.10 -1.11
C ARG A 587 4.41 -31.36 -0.09
N SER A 588 4.18 -32.23 0.87
CA SER A 588 5.21 -32.80 1.73
C SER A 588 5.28 -34.31 1.55
N TRP A 589 6.33 -34.93 2.08
CA TRP A 589 6.59 -36.35 1.94
C TRP A 589 6.58 -37.04 3.29
N SER A 590 6.07 -38.27 3.35
CA SER A 590 5.94 -39.03 4.60
C SER A 590 7.26 -39.62 5.13
N GLY A 591 8.38 -39.42 4.43
CA GLY A 591 9.72 -39.83 4.87
C GLY A 591 10.05 -41.31 4.68
N SER A 592 9.28 -42.05 3.87
CA SER A 592 9.59 -43.45 3.54
C SER A 592 10.45 -43.50 2.28
N PRO A 593 11.76 -43.82 2.38
CA PRO A 593 12.68 -43.78 1.24
C PRO A 593 12.16 -44.60 0.07
N PRO A 594 12.25 -44.07 -1.16
CA PRO A 594 11.86 -44.82 -2.35
C PRO A 594 12.87 -45.94 -2.63
N ASP A 595 12.44 -46.93 -3.41
CA ASP A 595 13.32 -47.98 -3.91
C ASP A 595 14.03 -47.53 -5.18
N ASP A 596 15.34 -47.74 -5.24
CA ASP A 596 16.17 -47.44 -6.40
C ASP A 596 15.69 -48.22 -7.63
N PHE A 597 15.08 -47.53 -8.59
CA PHE A 597 14.59 -48.14 -9.81
C PHE A 597 15.66 -48.28 -10.88
N GLU A 598 16.80 -47.59 -10.81
CA GLU A 598 17.85 -47.62 -11.83
C GLU A 598 18.42 -49.04 -12.08
N VAL A 599 18.29 -49.94 -11.09
CA VAL A 599 18.62 -51.37 -11.22
C VAL A 599 17.79 -52.10 -12.29
N LEU A 600 16.65 -51.53 -12.68
CA LEU A 600 15.73 -52.07 -13.68
C LEU A 600 16.13 -51.61 -15.08
N ALA A 601 16.49 -52.57 -15.92
CA ALA A 601 16.96 -52.29 -17.27
C ALA A 601 15.92 -51.48 -18.09
N GLY A 602 16.32 -50.28 -18.52
CA GLY A 602 15.53 -49.42 -19.41
C GLY A 602 14.51 -48.52 -18.72
N ILE A 603 14.48 -48.45 -17.39
CA ILE A 603 13.55 -47.55 -16.66
C ILE A 603 13.97 -46.08 -16.81
N GLY A 604 15.25 -45.74 -16.59
CA GLY A 604 15.75 -44.36 -16.73
C GLY A 604 14.99 -43.30 -15.92
N GLU A 605 15.58 -42.11 -15.82
CA GLU A 605 15.06 -41.00 -15.00
C GLU A 605 13.62 -40.59 -15.41
N ILE A 606 13.32 -40.61 -16.71
CA ILE A 606 12.01 -40.17 -17.22
C ILE A 606 10.88 -41.10 -16.78
N TYR A 607 11.06 -42.43 -16.87
CA TYR A 607 9.99 -43.35 -16.46
C TYR A 607 9.93 -43.51 -14.95
N GLU A 608 11.06 -43.42 -14.25
CA GLU A 608 11.11 -43.37 -12.79
C GLU A 608 10.29 -42.20 -12.24
N ARG A 609 10.53 -40.98 -12.72
CA ARG A 609 9.75 -39.80 -12.32
C ARG A 609 8.25 -39.99 -12.55
N ARG A 610 7.86 -40.52 -13.71
CA ARG A 610 6.44 -40.81 -14.03
C ARG A 610 5.84 -41.84 -13.08
N LEU A 611 6.62 -42.84 -12.65
CA LEU A 611 6.18 -43.84 -11.68
C LEU A 611 6.00 -43.22 -10.28
N TYR A 612 6.92 -42.36 -9.84
CA TYR A 612 6.80 -41.64 -8.57
C TYR A 612 5.60 -40.70 -8.54
N GLU A 613 5.36 -39.99 -9.64
CA GLU A 613 4.16 -39.16 -9.82
C GLU A 613 2.86 -39.99 -9.76
N ALA A 614 2.90 -41.22 -10.27
CA ALA A 614 1.79 -42.17 -10.18
C ALA A 614 1.67 -42.86 -8.82
N GLY A 615 2.55 -42.57 -7.85
CA GLY A 615 2.56 -43.15 -6.51
C GLY A 615 3.19 -44.54 -6.42
N ILE A 616 4.02 -44.91 -7.40
CA ILE A 616 4.75 -46.18 -7.44
C ILE A 616 6.23 -45.87 -7.16
N CYS A 617 6.62 -45.95 -5.89
CA CYS A 617 7.99 -45.65 -5.45
C CYS A 617 8.67 -46.80 -4.70
N THR A 618 8.07 -48.01 -4.70
CA THR A 618 8.66 -49.21 -4.10
C THR A 618 8.59 -50.38 -5.06
N TYR A 619 9.50 -51.36 -4.92
CA TYR A 619 9.48 -52.61 -5.66
C TYR A 619 8.21 -53.40 -5.41
N GLU A 620 7.63 -53.33 -4.20
CA GLU A 620 6.35 -53.96 -3.88
C GLU A 620 5.21 -53.33 -4.69
N ALA A 621 5.14 -52.00 -4.72
CA ALA A 621 4.13 -51.28 -5.50
C ALA A 621 4.31 -51.53 -7.01
N LEU A 622 5.55 -51.58 -7.48
CA LEU A 622 5.87 -51.84 -8.88
C LEU A 622 5.51 -53.29 -9.28
N ALA A 623 5.81 -54.27 -8.43
CA ALA A 623 5.45 -55.67 -8.65
C ALA A 623 3.94 -55.93 -8.60
N ALA A 624 3.19 -55.13 -7.85
CA ALA A 624 1.74 -55.19 -7.77
C ALA A 624 1.03 -54.52 -8.97
N THR A 625 1.75 -53.74 -9.77
CA THR A 625 1.19 -52.98 -10.90
C THR A 625 1.23 -53.81 -12.19
N SER A 626 0.14 -53.81 -12.96
CA SER A 626 0.08 -54.58 -14.20
C SER A 626 0.91 -53.93 -15.33
N PRO A 627 1.48 -54.72 -16.26
CA PRO A 627 2.23 -54.17 -17.41
C PRO A 627 1.43 -53.17 -18.25
N GLU A 628 0.11 -53.35 -18.37
CA GLU A 628 -0.77 -52.42 -19.08
C GLU A 628 -0.85 -51.07 -18.36
N ARG A 629 -0.97 -51.10 -17.02
CA ARG A 629 -0.98 -49.88 -16.21
C ARG A 629 0.38 -49.17 -16.24
N LEU A 630 1.48 -49.93 -16.26
CA LEU A 630 2.82 -49.37 -16.45
C LEU A 630 2.96 -48.70 -17.82
N ALA A 631 2.43 -49.30 -18.89
CA ALA A 631 2.42 -48.70 -20.21
C ALA A 631 1.63 -47.37 -20.25
N GLU A 632 0.49 -47.30 -19.56
CA GLU A 632 -0.30 -46.06 -19.42
C GLU A 632 0.43 -44.94 -18.67
N ILE A 633 1.18 -45.30 -17.62
CA ILE A 633 1.93 -44.35 -16.80
C ILE A 633 3.19 -43.89 -17.54
N CYS A 634 3.96 -44.83 -18.06
CA CYS A 634 5.24 -44.55 -18.70
C CYS A 634 5.07 -43.90 -20.08
N GLN A 635 3.95 -44.11 -20.79
CA GLN A 635 3.65 -43.53 -22.11
C GLN A 635 4.85 -43.59 -23.09
N ALA A 636 5.50 -44.76 -23.18
CA ALA A 636 6.66 -44.94 -24.02
C ALA A 636 6.28 -44.89 -25.52
N PRO A 637 7.10 -44.26 -26.38
CA PRO A 637 6.88 -44.27 -27.81
C PRO A 637 6.99 -45.70 -28.36
N ALA A 638 6.13 -46.05 -29.34
CA ALA A 638 5.98 -47.43 -29.83
C ALA A 638 7.26 -48.10 -30.38
N MET A 639 8.32 -47.33 -30.67
CA MET A 639 9.62 -47.85 -31.11
C MET A 639 10.61 -48.14 -29.97
N GLN A 640 10.32 -47.72 -28.73
CA GLN A 640 11.19 -47.87 -27.56
C GLN A 640 10.39 -48.29 -26.33
N THR A 641 9.46 -49.23 -26.50
CA THR A 641 8.66 -49.75 -25.38
C THR A 641 9.53 -50.62 -24.47
N PRO A 642 9.69 -50.27 -23.19
CA PRO A 642 10.40 -51.10 -22.23
C PRO A 642 9.66 -52.43 -21.98
N ASP A 643 10.41 -53.44 -21.53
CA ASP A 643 9.81 -54.71 -21.11
C ASP A 643 9.21 -54.57 -19.70
N TYR A 644 7.97 -54.09 -19.65
CA TYR A 644 7.24 -53.90 -18.39
C TYR A 644 7.02 -55.22 -17.64
N ALA A 645 6.93 -56.36 -18.33
CA ALA A 645 6.80 -57.65 -17.67
C ALA A 645 8.11 -58.04 -16.96
N ALA A 646 9.25 -57.75 -17.59
CA ALA A 646 10.55 -57.91 -16.96
C ALA A 646 10.72 -57.01 -15.73
N TRP A 647 10.25 -55.76 -15.78
CA TRP A 647 10.27 -54.85 -14.63
C TRP A 647 9.48 -55.41 -13.45
N VAL A 648 8.22 -55.83 -13.68
CA VAL A 648 7.37 -56.44 -12.65
C VAL A 648 8.03 -57.67 -12.04
N SER A 649 8.60 -58.56 -12.86
CA SER A 649 9.25 -59.79 -12.38
C SER A 649 10.52 -59.52 -11.57
N THR A 650 11.33 -58.54 -11.99
CA THR A 650 12.57 -58.16 -11.31
C THR A 650 12.26 -57.46 -9.99
N ALA A 651 11.28 -56.54 -9.99
CA ALA A 651 10.79 -55.88 -8.78
C ALA A 651 10.25 -56.88 -7.75
N ALA A 652 9.49 -57.89 -8.19
CA ALA A 652 9.00 -58.95 -7.31
C ALA A 652 10.15 -59.75 -6.67
N ALA A 653 11.22 -60.03 -7.43
CA ALA A 653 12.40 -60.72 -6.92
C ALA A 653 13.17 -59.86 -5.91
N LEU A 654 13.31 -58.55 -6.16
CA LEU A 654 13.99 -57.61 -5.26
C LEU A 654 13.20 -57.37 -3.97
N ALA A 655 11.87 -57.26 -4.05
CA ALA A 655 10.98 -57.15 -2.89
C ALA A 655 11.05 -58.41 -2.01
N ALA A 656 11.06 -59.60 -2.62
CA ALA A 656 11.20 -60.87 -1.90
C ALA A 656 12.58 -61.02 -1.23
N GLY A 657 13.64 -60.50 -1.85
CA GLY A 657 15.02 -60.55 -1.33
C GLY A 657 15.28 -59.71 -0.09
N ARG A 658 14.42 -58.72 0.22
CA ARG A 658 14.51 -57.91 1.46
C ARG A 658 13.74 -58.48 2.66
N SER A 659 12.87 -59.46 2.41
CA SER A 659 11.96 -60.03 3.41
C SER A 659 12.55 -61.23 4.16
N GLY A 660 13.77 -61.66 3.83
CA GLY A 660 14.49 -62.78 4.44
C GLY A 660 15.89 -62.37 4.84
#